data_AF-A0DDH1-F1
#
_entry.id   AF-A0DDH1-F1
#
_cell.length_a   1.000
_cell.length_b   1.000
_cell.length_c   1.000
_cell.angle_alpha   90.00
_cell.angle_beta   90.00
_cell.angle_gamma   90.00
#
_symmetry.space_group_name_H-M   'P 1'
#
loop_
_entity.id
_entity.type
_entity.pdbx_description
1 polymer ?
#
loop_
_entity_poly.entity_id
_entity_poly.type
_entity_poly.pdbx_seq_one_letter_code
_entity_poly.pdbx_strand_id
1 'polypeptide(L)'
;MGSGQSKTKKKAAQLKQPKIQNEELKRQPQYEDDVIDAANLAIAIQKEDLTTNIELFVHCEGLPKMDAFSLTDPVVVAYYEKDDKWVYIDRTEIIPESLNPKFVKTFIVNYIFERKQKLRFEIYDIDDFEAIDNLERQEFIGFVECEIRDIVCAPTQSISRTIINRKSNRKRNGLLHIRGAEYDMGGNTILFQIGCQQFTTKAEVLLRMSYFTDNKDWMPIHATEPIKYQKKQTVQFNDFYLPLSKFGNNEQAQIKLEVEEYNKTKGTTQLGECETTLQQLMENSGKTLRMTKNGLIVGQLKLIQVKQHSRYSFLNYIYSGAKIQVIVALDFTNSNQISNEEEGQPELSTSNDYISALKQILGILQYYNNENRYPVYGFGAKLPPYYNVVSHCFACTGNIFDPYVYGEVDEIINLYKEILQGVVLHGPTVFSQIISQAIEFAANEKVDQNNQKYYILLILTDGSINDMQSTIEQIYRAQEYPLSIIIVGIGKEDFNNMRILDGDDPQHKLRSKIHNDDIKRDLVQFVEFNSVRDNQDKLAKETLAEIPRQFLEYMEKNKIYPAKGKKNTKAATNDFIHSKIDEMKKLKKKEGVISGKIPQFLNQQKEEFIKQLVQLGYDRLAVTNVINNDGVPCKDVNLVIEILSQKQKQMQMQQPRDGHFLSKRSEMAQKLLANVSSSDSKITHRVFCIRQRNKIDELMQLKKQESKITATNFLFKLTEQTKPKPKPIVEQKKQIIESQNNYETTKIGQTKENLCLNCDQNKIELVFIPCGHACSCLQCYKNLQYCISCKQKVQMFAQIDYKS
;
A
#
# COMPACT_ATOMS: atom_id res chain seq x y z
N MET A 1 -7.56 78.18 9.90
CA MET A 1 -6.57 78.27 8.81
C MET A 1 -5.19 78.28 9.46
N GLY A 2 -4.24 77.38 9.26
CA GLY A 2 -4.13 76.11 8.56
C GLY A 2 -2.72 75.62 8.90
N SER A 3 -2.57 74.39 9.38
CA SER A 3 -1.25 73.77 9.53
C SER A 3 -1.35 72.33 9.04
N GLY A 4 -0.70 72.08 7.90
CA GLY A 4 -0.73 70.82 7.17
C GLY A 4 -0.04 69.72 7.97
N GLN A 5 -0.78 68.64 8.23
CA GLN A 5 -0.21 67.35 8.58
C GLN A 5 -0.22 66.46 7.35
N SER A 6 0.98 66.14 6.86
CA SER A 6 1.26 65.10 5.89
C SER A 6 0.86 63.73 6.47
N LYS A 7 -0.20 63.13 5.91
CA LYS A 7 -0.50 61.69 6.04
C LYS A 7 0.10 60.96 4.85
N THR A 8 1.11 60.14 5.09
CA THR A 8 1.54 59.07 4.18
C THR A 8 1.35 57.71 4.85
N LYS A 9 0.32 56.99 4.38
CA LYS A 9 0.17 55.53 4.54
C LYS A 9 1.06 54.82 3.51
N LYS A 10 1.83 53.81 3.93
CA LYS A 10 2.31 52.63 3.16
C LYS A 10 2.98 51.68 4.19
N LYS A 11 2.31 50.63 4.71
CA LYS A 11 2.25 49.24 4.22
C LYS A 11 3.61 48.65 3.78
N ALA A 12 4.16 47.74 4.61
CA ALA A 12 4.93 46.54 4.21
C ALA A 12 5.32 45.79 5.51
N ALA A 13 4.65 44.68 5.82
CA ALA A 13 5.16 43.31 5.62
C ALA A 13 5.74 42.73 6.93
N GLN A 14 4.85 42.36 7.86
CA GLN A 14 5.16 41.30 8.82
C GLN A 14 5.29 40.00 8.03
N LEU A 15 6.54 39.54 7.83
CA LEU A 15 6.82 38.17 7.45
C LEU A 15 6.30 37.26 8.57
N LYS A 16 5.10 36.72 8.35
CA LYS A 16 4.66 35.53 9.07
C LYS A 16 5.59 34.40 8.64
N GLN A 17 6.44 33.96 9.56
CA GLN A 17 7.15 32.69 9.44
C GLN A 17 6.14 31.59 9.09
N PRO A 18 6.37 30.76 8.06
CA PRO A 18 5.69 29.49 8.00
C PRO A 18 6.23 28.68 9.18
N LYS A 19 5.37 28.46 10.18
CA LYS A 19 5.55 27.37 11.13
C LYS A 19 5.38 26.07 10.34
N ILE A 20 6.46 25.62 9.70
CA ILE A 20 6.63 24.20 9.43
C ILE A 20 7.06 23.62 10.78
N GLN A 21 6.06 23.32 11.61
CA GLN A 21 6.28 22.55 12.82
C GLN A 21 6.45 21.10 12.40
N ASN A 22 7.63 20.58 12.71
CA ASN A 22 8.02 19.17 12.69
C ASN A 22 6.92 18.29 13.33
N GLU A 23 5.96 17.84 12.53
CA GLU A 23 4.99 16.80 12.89
C GLU A 23 5.23 15.47 12.14
N GLU A 24 6.30 15.37 11.34
CA GLU A 24 6.78 14.08 10.77
C GLU A 24 7.32 13.11 11.85
N LEU A 25 7.43 13.55 13.11
CA LEU A 25 7.90 12.74 14.25
C LEU A 25 6.74 12.14 15.07
N LYS A 26 6.02 11.16 14.53
CA LYS A 26 5.40 10.07 15.32
C LYS A 26 5.33 8.71 14.63
N ARG A 27 6.11 8.47 13.57
CA ARG A 27 6.48 7.08 13.23
C ARG A 27 7.35 6.59 14.37
N GLN A 28 6.92 5.57 15.12
CA GLN A 28 7.78 5.02 16.17
C GLN A 28 9.10 4.60 15.48
N PRO A 29 10.27 5.14 15.87
CA PRO A 29 11.56 4.83 15.24
C PRO A 29 11.87 3.32 15.25
N GLN A 30 11.13 2.56 16.06
CA GLN A 30 11.16 1.11 16.12
C GLN A 30 10.79 0.39 14.81
N TYR A 31 9.99 0.97 13.90
CA TYR A 31 9.51 0.24 12.70
C TYR A 31 10.13 0.69 11.38
N GLU A 32 10.87 1.79 11.36
CA GLU A 32 11.49 2.31 10.14
C GLU A 32 12.51 1.31 9.57
N ASP A 33 13.29 0.67 10.44
CA ASP A 33 14.22 -0.40 10.05
C ASP A 33 13.48 -1.58 9.40
N ASP A 34 12.31 -1.99 9.91
CA ASP A 34 11.54 -3.11 9.34
C ASP A 34 11.02 -2.80 7.92
N VAL A 35 10.69 -1.54 7.66
CA VAL A 35 10.26 -1.05 6.34
C VAL A 35 11.43 -1.07 5.37
N ILE A 36 12.58 -0.55 5.79
CA ILE A 36 13.80 -0.54 5.00
C ILE A 36 14.22 -1.98 4.68
N ASP A 37 14.19 -2.86 5.67
CA ASP A 37 14.50 -4.29 5.55
C ASP A 37 13.58 -4.99 4.54
N ALA A 38 12.26 -4.77 4.64
CA ALA A 38 11.29 -5.34 3.72
C ALA A 38 11.44 -4.78 2.30
N ALA A 39 11.66 -3.48 2.14
CA ALA A 39 11.90 -2.88 0.83
C ALA A 39 13.17 -3.43 0.19
N ASN A 40 14.28 -3.49 0.95
CA ASN A 40 15.55 -4.01 0.48
C ASN A 40 15.46 -5.48 0.08
N LEU A 41 14.75 -6.31 0.85
CA LEU A 41 14.52 -7.72 0.50
C LEU A 41 13.73 -7.86 -0.81
N ALA A 42 12.67 -7.09 -0.99
CA ALA A 42 11.86 -7.13 -2.21
C ALA A 42 12.69 -6.72 -3.44
N ILE A 43 13.46 -5.64 -3.30
CA ILE A 43 14.38 -5.16 -4.34
C ILE A 43 15.45 -6.21 -4.66
N ALA A 44 15.99 -6.87 -3.63
CA ALA A 44 16.98 -7.93 -3.80
C ALA A 44 16.41 -9.11 -4.59
N ILE A 45 15.23 -9.62 -4.23
CA ILE A 45 14.57 -10.70 -4.97
C ILE A 45 14.28 -10.29 -6.42
N GLN A 46 13.77 -9.08 -6.64
CA GLN A 46 13.48 -8.55 -7.98
C GLN A 46 14.72 -8.49 -8.88
N LYS A 47 15.87 -8.14 -8.30
CA LYS A 47 17.15 -8.02 -9.01
C LYS A 47 17.91 -9.35 -9.10
N GLU A 48 17.32 -10.45 -8.62
CA GLU A 48 17.99 -11.75 -8.39
C GLU A 48 19.31 -11.59 -7.61
N ASP A 49 19.27 -10.70 -6.63
CA ASP A 49 20.43 -10.18 -5.93
C ASP A 49 20.65 -10.89 -4.60
N LEU A 50 21.70 -11.69 -4.50
CA LEU A 50 22.07 -12.45 -3.29
C LEU A 50 23.01 -11.65 -2.38
N THR A 51 22.80 -10.34 -2.31
CA THR A 51 23.75 -9.40 -1.71
C THR A 51 23.64 -9.37 -0.19
N THR A 52 24.78 -9.10 0.44
CA THR A 52 24.82 -8.83 1.89
C THR A 52 24.68 -7.33 2.09
N ASN A 53 23.83 -6.90 3.02
CA ASN A 53 23.75 -5.49 3.39
C ASN A 53 24.92 -5.15 4.33
N ILE A 54 25.65 -4.10 3.99
CA ILE A 54 26.76 -3.58 4.78
C ILE A 54 26.36 -2.21 5.31
N GLU A 55 26.48 -2.04 6.62
CA GLU A 55 26.35 -0.76 7.29
C GLU A 55 27.71 -0.06 7.33
N LEU A 56 27.77 1.17 6.81
CA LEU A 56 28.96 1.99 6.73
C LEU A 56 28.91 3.13 7.75
N PHE A 57 29.95 3.19 8.58
CA PHE A 57 30.17 4.23 9.57
C PHE A 57 31.27 5.16 9.05
N VAL A 58 31.03 6.47 9.14
CA VAL A 58 31.98 7.48 8.67
C VAL A 58 32.39 8.44 9.78
N HIS A 59 33.64 8.88 9.74
CA HIS A 59 34.12 10.04 10.50
C HIS A 59 35.26 10.72 9.75
N CYS A 60 35.46 12.01 10.01
CA CYS A 60 36.55 12.76 9.41
C CYS A 60 37.62 13.11 10.45
N GLU A 61 38.84 13.34 9.98
CA GLU A 61 39.97 13.78 10.80
C GLU A 61 40.73 14.90 10.08
N GLY A 62 41.03 15.98 10.81
CA GLY A 62 41.86 17.08 10.32
C GLY A 62 41.26 17.82 9.13
N LEU A 63 39.94 18.06 9.15
CA LEU A 63 39.28 18.92 8.15
C LEU A 63 39.88 20.34 8.17
N PRO A 64 39.90 21.03 7.02
CA PRO A 64 40.38 22.40 6.94
C PRO A 64 39.34 23.36 7.53
N LYS A 65 39.80 24.36 8.29
CA LYS A 65 38.97 25.51 8.65
C LYS A 65 38.60 26.27 7.37
N MET A 66 37.31 26.31 7.02
CA MET A 66 36.86 26.97 5.80
C MET A 66 36.59 28.45 6.07
N ASP A 67 36.02 28.74 7.23
CA ASP A 67 35.75 30.10 7.70
C ASP A 67 36.91 30.78 8.44
N ALA A 68 36.94 32.11 8.38
CA ALA A 68 37.92 32.91 9.14
C ALA A 68 37.66 32.84 10.66
N PHE A 69 36.39 32.81 11.07
CA PHE A 69 35.98 33.03 12.46
C PHE A 69 35.33 31.81 13.15
N SER A 70 34.92 30.79 12.38
CA SER A 70 34.28 29.54 12.79
C SER A 70 35.09 28.33 12.34
N LEU A 71 34.99 27.21 13.04
CA LEU A 71 35.44 25.92 12.52
C LEU A 71 34.45 25.42 11.46
N THR A 72 34.75 24.28 10.85
CA THR A 72 33.86 23.64 9.87
C THR A 72 32.61 23.08 10.52
N ASP A 73 31.48 23.17 9.83
CA ASP A 73 30.19 22.53 10.10
C ASP A 73 29.96 21.35 9.13
N PRO A 74 30.75 20.26 9.25
CA PRO A 74 30.81 19.19 8.26
C PRO A 74 29.54 18.37 8.13
N VAL A 75 29.23 18.01 6.89
CA VAL A 75 28.30 16.93 6.49
C VAL A 75 28.98 16.00 5.47
N VAL A 76 28.62 14.72 5.50
CA VAL A 76 29.05 13.73 4.50
C VAL A 76 27.85 13.24 3.70
N VAL A 77 27.95 13.29 2.38
CA VAL A 77 26.95 12.79 1.43
C VAL A 77 27.52 11.56 0.70
N ALA A 78 26.78 10.45 0.72
CA ALA A 78 27.22 9.19 0.12
C ALA A 78 26.48 8.90 -1.20
N TYR A 79 27.22 8.32 -2.16
CA TYR A 79 26.72 7.93 -3.47
C TYR A 79 27.25 6.54 -3.85
N TYR A 80 26.51 5.82 -4.68
CA TYR A 80 26.99 4.63 -5.39
C TYR A 80 27.00 4.84 -6.91
N GLU A 81 27.87 4.14 -7.61
CA GLU A 81 27.96 4.20 -9.07
C GLU A 81 26.95 3.23 -9.72
N LYS A 82 26.13 3.75 -10.65
CA LYS A 82 25.23 2.97 -11.51
C LYS A 82 25.19 3.58 -12.90
N ASP A 83 25.44 2.78 -13.94
CA ASP A 83 25.44 3.20 -15.34
C ASP A 83 26.29 4.46 -15.59
N ASP A 84 27.51 4.47 -15.02
CA ASP A 84 28.47 5.59 -15.03
C ASP A 84 27.93 6.91 -14.43
N LYS A 85 26.89 6.83 -13.60
CA LYS A 85 26.31 7.96 -12.86
C LYS A 85 26.37 7.70 -11.36
N TRP A 86 26.56 8.78 -10.59
CA TRP A 86 26.46 8.74 -9.14
C TRP A 86 25.00 8.85 -8.72
N VAL A 87 24.54 7.86 -7.96
CA VAL A 87 23.20 7.81 -7.38
C VAL A 87 23.31 8.08 -5.89
N TYR A 88 22.54 9.05 -5.41
CA TYR A 88 22.49 9.45 -4.01
C TYR A 88 22.03 8.30 -3.12
N ILE A 89 22.74 8.07 -2.01
CA ILE A 89 22.38 7.11 -0.95
C ILE A 89 21.65 7.86 0.17
N ASP A 90 22.40 8.66 0.92
CA ASP A 90 21.91 9.46 2.04
C ASP A 90 22.98 10.51 2.43
N ARG A 91 22.70 11.30 3.46
CA ARG A 91 23.66 12.19 4.12
C ARG A 91 23.69 12.00 5.64
N THR A 92 24.78 12.41 6.27
CA THR A 92 24.89 12.46 7.73
C THR A 92 24.15 13.67 8.33
N GLU A 93 24.04 13.70 9.65
CA GLU A 93 23.77 14.94 10.38
C GLU A 93 24.93 15.95 10.23
N ILE A 94 24.64 17.22 10.55
CA ILE A 94 25.63 18.28 10.62
C ILE A 94 26.27 18.27 12.00
N ILE A 95 27.59 18.29 12.08
CA ILE A 95 28.32 18.42 13.35
C ILE A 95 28.95 19.81 13.41
N PRO A 96 28.37 20.77 14.16
CA PRO A 96 28.87 22.13 14.15
C PRO A 96 30.24 22.26 14.80
N GLU A 97 31.04 23.19 14.31
CA GLU A 97 32.33 23.63 14.84
C GLU A 97 33.34 22.48 15.08
N SER A 98 33.50 21.57 14.13
CA SER A 98 34.34 20.38 14.29
C SER A 98 35.24 20.08 13.09
N LEU A 99 36.54 19.95 13.36
CA LEU A 99 37.52 19.46 12.36
C LEU A 99 37.70 17.94 12.39
N ASN A 100 37.13 17.25 13.38
CA ASN A 100 37.22 15.79 13.54
C ASN A 100 35.82 15.20 13.82
N PRO A 101 34.84 15.45 12.94
CA PRO A 101 33.46 15.04 13.16
C PRO A 101 33.32 13.51 13.17
N LYS A 102 32.62 12.97 14.17
CA LYS A 102 32.22 11.57 14.23
C LYS A 102 30.69 11.49 14.16
N PHE A 103 30.17 10.91 13.07
CA PHE A 103 28.74 10.89 12.78
C PHE A 103 28.07 9.65 13.38
N VAL A 104 26.84 9.83 13.85
CA VAL A 104 25.93 8.78 14.32
C VAL A 104 25.22 8.13 13.14
N LYS A 105 24.81 8.92 12.14
CA LYS A 105 24.14 8.41 10.94
C LYS A 105 25.08 7.50 10.13
N THR A 106 24.56 6.35 9.73
CA THR A 106 25.25 5.35 8.92
C THR A 106 24.64 5.25 7.52
N PHE A 107 25.36 4.63 6.59
CA PHE A 107 24.87 4.33 5.26
C PHE A 107 24.72 2.83 5.07
N ILE A 108 23.56 2.37 4.60
CA ILE A 108 23.34 0.95 4.30
C ILE A 108 23.51 0.75 2.80
N VAL A 109 24.41 -0.16 2.41
CA VAL A 109 24.69 -0.47 1.01
C VAL A 109 24.65 -1.98 0.74
N ASN A 110 24.17 -2.36 -0.44
CA ASN A 110 24.20 -3.75 -0.89
C ASN A 110 25.62 -4.11 -1.34
N TYR A 111 26.14 -5.28 -0.93
CA TYR A 111 27.43 -5.80 -1.35
C TYR A 111 27.29 -7.08 -2.19
N ILE A 112 27.69 -6.99 -3.47
CA ILE A 112 27.76 -8.06 -4.47
C ILE A 112 29.21 -8.42 -4.67
N PHE A 113 29.63 -9.56 -4.13
CA PHE A 113 31.02 -10.01 -4.20
C PHE A 113 31.58 -10.07 -5.64
N GLU A 114 30.74 -10.45 -6.61
CA GLU A 114 31.17 -10.61 -8.01
C GLU A 114 31.21 -9.30 -8.81
N ARG A 115 30.72 -8.18 -8.25
CA ARG A 115 30.69 -6.88 -8.97
C ARG A 115 31.66 -5.88 -8.36
N LYS A 116 32.23 -5.05 -9.23
CA LYS A 116 32.91 -3.82 -8.79
C LYS A 116 31.84 -2.80 -8.45
N GLN A 117 31.79 -2.40 -7.18
CA GLN A 117 30.83 -1.42 -6.68
C GLN A 117 31.60 -0.26 -6.08
N LYS A 118 31.60 0.88 -6.80
CA LYS A 118 32.25 2.09 -6.34
C LYS A 118 31.29 2.90 -5.47
N LEU A 119 31.86 3.46 -4.42
CA LEU A 119 31.24 4.44 -3.54
C LEU A 119 31.97 5.76 -3.65
N ARG A 120 31.22 6.84 -3.49
CA ARG A 120 31.75 8.19 -3.40
C ARG A 120 31.15 8.88 -2.18
N PHE A 121 32.02 9.51 -1.40
CA PHE A 121 31.66 10.29 -0.23
C PHE A 121 32.11 11.72 -0.47
N GLU A 122 31.17 12.66 -0.45
CA GLU A 122 31.41 14.08 -0.62
C GLU A 122 31.24 14.78 0.72
N ILE A 123 32.21 15.64 1.06
CA ILE A 123 32.25 16.36 2.34
C ILE A 123 32.04 17.84 2.06
N TYR A 124 31.10 18.44 2.77
CA TYR A 124 30.74 19.84 2.66
C TYR A 124 30.84 20.54 4.02
N ASP A 125 31.13 21.82 3.99
CA ASP A 125 30.88 22.77 5.07
C ASP A 125 29.52 23.42 4.85
N ILE A 126 28.68 23.48 5.90
CA ILE A 126 27.33 24.06 5.79
C ILE A 126 27.35 25.53 6.16
N ASP A 127 27.27 26.40 5.14
CA ASP A 127 27.19 27.85 5.30
C ASP A 127 25.72 28.34 5.35
N ASP A 128 24.86 27.73 4.53
CA ASP A 128 23.44 28.10 4.40
C ASP A 128 22.55 27.04 5.07
N PHE A 129 22.31 27.24 6.37
CA PHE A 129 21.41 26.41 7.17
C PHE A 129 19.93 26.48 6.75
N GLU A 130 19.53 27.45 5.91
CA GLU A 130 18.17 27.50 5.35
C GLU A 130 18.03 26.65 4.08
N ALA A 131 19.15 26.27 3.45
CA ALA A 131 19.18 25.51 2.20
C ALA A 131 20.13 24.30 2.26
N ILE A 132 20.09 23.54 3.35
CA ILE A 132 21.00 22.41 3.63
C ILE A 132 21.00 21.36 2.49
N ASP A 133 19.85 21.13 1.85
CA ASP A 133 19.71 20.17 0.73
C ASP A 133 20.29 20.69 -0.59
N ASN A 134 20.51 22.00 -0.71
CA ASN A 134 21.07 22.58 -1.92
C ASN A 134 22.60 22.61 -1.82
N LEU A 135 23.23 21.49 -2.17
CA LEU A 135 24.68 21.30 -2.10
C LEU A 135 25.48 22.33 -2.94
N GLU A 136 24.87 23.00 -3.92
CA GLU A 136 25.53 24.06 -4.69
C GLU A 136 25.74 25.34 -3.88
N ARG A 137 24.98 25.51 -2.80
CA ARG A 137 25.08 26.65 -1.87
C ARG A 137 26.02 26.39 -0.69
N GLN A 138 26.54 25.18 -0.56
CA GLN A 138 27.39 24.76 0.55
C GLN A 138 28.87 24.72 0.10
N GLU A 139 29.82 24.92 1.02
CA GLU A 139 31.24 24.94 0.64
C GLU A 139 31.78 23.52 0.49
N PHE A 140 32.18 23.15 -0.73
CA PHE A 140 32.72 21.82 -1.01
C PHE A 140 34.16 21.65 -0.48
N ILE A 141 34.33 20.78 0.51
CA ILE A 141 35.64 20.47 1.10
C ILE A 141 36.40 19.49 0.22
N GLY A 142 35.75 18.44 -0.26
CA GLY A 142 36.36 17.43 -1.13
C GLY A 142 35.57 16.12 -1.15
N PHE A 143 36.15 15.10 -1.77
CA PHE A 143 35.54 13.78 -1.86
C PHE A 143 36.54 12.64 -1.68
N VAL A 144 36.00 11.46 -1.38
CA VAL A 144 36.71 10.18 -1.38
C VAL A 144 35.94 9.19 -2.25
N GLU A 145 36.66 8.44 -3.08
CA GLU A 145 36.14 7.30 -3.82
C GLU A 145 36.83 6.02 -3.35
N CYS A 146 36.06 4.94 -3.19
CA CYS A 146 36.57 3.61 -2.86
C CYS A 146 35.65 2.53 -3.43
N GLU A 147 36.13 1.27 -3.46
CA GLU A 147 35.25 0.13 -3.72
C GLU A 147 34.77 -0.47 -2.39
N ILE A 148 33.54 -0.97 -2.33
CA ILE A 148 33.00 -1.64 -1.12
C ILE A 148 33.93 -2.77 -0.65
N ARG A 149 34.52 -3.50 -1.60
CA ARG A 149 35.48 -4.58 -1.32
C ARG A 149 36.70 -4.12 -0.52
N ASP A 150 37.13 -2.87 -0.69
CA ASP A 150 38.30 -2.32 0.02
C ASP A 150 38.00 -2.23 1.51
N ILE A 151 36.75 -1.97 1.87
CA ILE A 151 36.26 -1.89 3.24
C ILE A 151 36.07 -3.29 3.80
N VAL A 152 35.28 -4.13 3.12
CA VAL A 152 34.89 -5.46 3.61
C VAL A 152 36.08 -6.41 3.74
N CYS A 153 37.08 -6.30 2.85
CA CYS A 153 38.29 -7.12 2.90
C CYS A 153 39.40 -6.54 3.78
N ALA A 154 39.24 -5.34 4.35
CA ALA A 154 40.23 -4.78 5.26
C ALA A 154 40.27 -5.60 6.57
N PRO A 155 41.45 -5.81 7.20
CA PRO A 155 41.58 -6.62 8.41
C PRO A 155 40.69 -6.18 9.58
N THR A 156 40.42 -4.88 9.69
CA THR A 156 39.54 -4.29 10.71
C THR A 156 38.20 -3.81 10.13
N GLN A 157 37.90 -4.24 8.89
CA GLN A 157 36.78 -3.78 8.09
C GLN A 157 36.71 -2.25 7.99
N SER A 158 37.86 -1.58 8.04
CA SER A 158 37.96 -0.14 8.06
C SER A 158 39.08 0.35 7.14
N ILE A 159 38.83 1.46 6.45
CA ILE A 159 39.79 2.14 5.60
C ILE A 159 39.83 3.63 5.94
N SER A 160 41.01 4.22 5.76
CA SER A 160 41.22 5.66 5.82
C SER A 160 41.68 6.15 4.46
N ARG A 161 41.12 7.25 3.97
CA ARG A 161 41.44 7.84 2.67
C ARG A 161 41.59 9.36 2.80
N THR A 162 42.55 9.91 2.07
CA THR A 162 42.72 11.36 2.01
C THR A 162 41.61 12.01 1.21
N ILE A 163 41.04 13.09 1.74
CA ILE A 163 39.99 13.85 1.06
C ILE A 163 40.60 14.64 -0.09
N ILE A 164 40.09 14.37 -1.31
CA ILE A 164 40.60 14.94 -2.55
C ILE A 164 39.71 16.11 -2.95
N ASN A 165 40.32 17.27 -3.20
CA ASN A 165 39.64 18.39 -3.83
C ASN A 165 40.45 18.88 -5.02
N ARG A 166 39.98 18.58 -6.23
CA ARG A 166 40.70 18.89 -7.48
C ARG A 166 40.75 20.38 -7.80
N LYS A 167 39.90 21.19 -7.16
CA LYS A 167 39.85 22.65 -7.36
C LYS A 167 40.69 23.42 -6.33
N SER A 168 41.19 22.74 -5.31
CA SER A 168 41.92 23.36 -4.20
C SER A 168 43.43 23.17 -4.34
N ASN A 169 44.20 24.24 -4.12
CA ASN A 169 45.66 24.19 -3.99
C ASN A 169 46.13 23.77 -2.58
N ARG A 170 45.21 23.43 -1.67
CA ARG A 170 45.56 23.00 -0.30
C ARG A 170 46.22 21.62 -0.33
N LYS A 171 47.34 21.48 0.41
CA LYS A 171 48.13 20.24 0.43
C LYS A 171 47.42 19.04 1.08
N ARG A 172 46.44 19.26 1.97
CA ARG A 172 45.65 18.22 2.67
C ARG A 172 44.27 18.78 3.03
N ASN A 173 43.19 18.07 2.71
CA ASN A 173 41.81 18.43 3.09
C ASN A 173 41.26 17.52 4.20
N GLY A 174 42.14 16.89 4.99
CA GLY A 174 41.79 15.90 6.00
C GLY A 174 41.71 14.47 5.48
N LEU A 175 41.30 13.56 6.36
CA LEU A 175 41.05 12.15 6.11
C LEU A 175 39.56 11.84 6.32
N LEU A 176 39.02 10.96 5.49
CA LEU A 176 37.76 10.27 5.74
C LEU A 176 38.08 8.83 6.15
N HIS A 177 37.51 8.41 7.27
CA HIS A 177 37.58 7.05 7.78
C HIS A 177 36.24 6.38 7.55
N ILE A 178 36.25 5.18 6.98
CA ILE A 178 35.05 4.42 6.62
C ILE A 178 35.20 3.02 7.21
N ARG A 179 34.29 2.63 8.09
CA ARG A 179 34.18 1.27 8.64
C ARG A 179 32.93 0.59 8.11
N GLY A 180 33.07 -0.64 7.64
CA GLY A 180 31.95 -1.52 7.32
C GLY A 180 31.66 -2.47 8.47
N ALA A 181 30.39 -2.73 8.72
CA ALA A 181 29.93 -3.86 9.51
C ALA A 181 28.79 -4.54 8.75
N GLU A 182 28.57 -5.82 9.03
CA GLU A 182 27.39 -6.49 8.49
C GLU A 182 26.12 -5.91 9.14
N TYR A 183 25.12 -5.61 8.31
CA TYR A 183 23.86 -5.06 8.80
C TYR A 183 22.93 -6.18 9.28
N ASP A 184 22.52 -6.11 10.56
CA ASP A 184 21.67 -7.12 11.20
C ASP A 184 20.18 -6.79 11.03
N MET A 185 19.59 -7.31 9.94
CA MET A 185 18.16 -7.16 9.66
C MET A 185 17.34 -7.90 10.72
N GLY A 186 16.49 -7.16 11.44
CA GLY A 186 15.58 -7.73 12.44
C GLY A 186 16.20 -8.29 13.72
N GLY A 187 17.41 -7.82 14.08
CA GLY A 187 18.11 -8.20 15.30
C GLY A 187 17.43 -7.75 16.61
N ASN A 188 17.90 -8.28 17.74
CA ASN A 188 17.43 -7.85 19.06
C ASN A 188 17.70 -6.35 19.26
N THR A 189 16.75 -5.63 19.85
CA THR A 189 16.93 -4.22 20.20
C THR A 189 17.03 -4.05 21.71
N ILE A 190 17.57 -2.90 22.14
CA ILE A 190 17.73 -2.55 23.54
C ILE A 190 17.02 -1.23 23.77
N LEU A 191 16.05 -1.24 24.67
CA LEU A 191 15.36 -0.04 25.14
C LEU A 191 16.26 0.69 26.14
N PHE A 192 16.43 1.98 25.94
CA PHE A 192 17.07 2.89 26.86
C PHE A 192 16.09 3.98 27.29
N GLN A 193 15.73 3.96 28.58
CA GLN A 193 15.06 5.05 29.28
C GLN A 193 16.07 5.63 30.27
N ILE A 194 16.70 6.72 29.88
CA ILE A 194 17.79 7.34 30.63
C ILE A 194 17.41 8.78 30.95
N GLY A 195 17.74 9.22 32.16
CA GLY A 195 17.72 10.62 32.53
C GLY A 195 19.04 11.09 33.11
N CYS A 196 19.18 12.38 33.29
CA CYS A 196 20.34 13.03 33.88
C CYS A 196 19.93 13.94 35.06
N GLN A 197 20.81 14.10 36.03
CA GLN A 197 20.58 14.97 37.19
C GLN A 197 21.90 15.47 37.80
N GLN A 198 21.81 16.50 38.65
CA GLN A 198 22.92 17.07 39.42
C GLN A 198 24.06 17.73 38.60
N PHE A 199 23.84 17.98 37.31
CA PHE A 199 24.75 18.80 36.50
C PHE A 199 24.61 20.29 36.79
N THR A 200 25.72 21.02 36.65
CA THR A 200 25.78 22.49 36.81
C THR A 200 25.68 23.17 35.45
N THR A 201 24.50 23.14 34.84
CA THR A 201 24.20 23.90 33.62
C THR A 201 22.81 24.55 33.70
N LYS A 202 22.55 25.52 32.82
CA LYS A 202 21.24 26.09 32.54
C LYS A 202 20.85 25.95 31.05
N ALA A 203 21.75 25.45 30.22
CA ALA A 203 21.52 25.26 28.80
C ALA A 203 20.79 23.93 28.54
N GLU A 204 20.54 23.66 27.27
CA GLU A 204 20.02 22.36 26.84
C GLU A 204 21.12 21.31 26.98
N VAL A 205 20.73 20.07 27.26
CA VAL A 205 21.64 18.93 27.39
C VAL A 205 21.21 17.83 26.46
N LEU A 206 22.18 17.04 25.99
CA LEU A 206 21.95 15.81 25.25
C LEU A 206 22.83 14.69 25.80
N LEU A 207 22.46 13.45 25.50
CA LEU A 207 23.23 12.26 25.80
C LEU A 207 23.85 11.73 24.50
N ARG A 208 25.16 11.54 24.49
CA ARG A 208 25.88 10.82 23.45
C ARG A 208 26.30 9.45 23.97
N MET A 209 26.07 8.43 23.16
CA MET A 209 26.49 7.06 23.43
C MET A 209 27.49 6.61 22.37
N SER A 210 28.62 6.10 22.81
CA SER A 210 29.70 5.63 21.95
C SER A 210 30.08 4.19 22.28
N TYR A 211 30.39 3.40 21.26
CA TYR A 211 30.88 2.03 21.34
C TYR A 211 32.39 2.00 21.13
N PHE A 212 33.10 1.21 21.94
CA PHE A 212 34.53 1.01 21.77
C PHE A 212 34.81 -0.03 20.68
N THR A 213 35.37 0.43 19.57
CA THR A 213 35.63 -0.40 18.40
C THR A 213 36.93 -1.21 18.52
N ASP A 214 37.08 -2.24 17.69
CA ASP A 214 38.31 -3.05 17.60
C ASP A 214 39.55 -2.23 17.23
N ASN A 215 39.34 -1.08 16.57
CA ASN A 215 40.38 -0.09 16.26
C ASN A 215 40.82 0.74 17.47
N LYS A 216 40.34 0.39 18.67
CA LYS A 216 40.62 1.08 19.94
C LYS A 216 40.17 2.53 19.95
N ASP A 217 39.07 2.82 19.27
CA ASP A 217 38.48 4.15 19.21
C ASP A 217 36.99 4.12 19.56
N TRP A 218 36.52 5.20 20.18
CA TRP A 218 35.12 5.42 20.53
C TRP A 218 34.37 5.95 19.32
N MET A 219 33.40 5.17 18.83
CA MET A 219 32.52 5.57 17.73
C MET A 219 31.13 5.87 18.27
N PRO A 220 30.57 7.06 18.01
CA PRO A 220 29.22 7.38 18.42
C PRO A 220 28.23 6.46 17.70
N ILE A 221 27.31 5.89 18.46
CA ILE A 221 26.25 5.00 17.96
C ILE A 221 24.86 5.58 18.19
N HIS A 222 24.75 6.58 19.07
CA HIS A 222 23.52 7.31 19.32
C HIS A 222 23.79 8.69 19.91
N ALA A 223 22.91 9.65 19.60
CA ALA A 223 22.81 10.93 20.30
C ALA A 223 21.33 11.27 20.46
N THR A 224 20.92 11.69 21.66
CA THR A 224 19.55 12.12 21.92
C THR A 224 19.32 13.54 21.40
N GLU A 225 18.06 13.95 21.30
CA GLU A 225 17.74 15.36 21.10
C GLU A 225 18.23 16.24 22.27
N PRO A 226 18.55 17.53 22.02
CA PRO A 226 18.78 18.50 23.07
C PRO A 226 17.49 18.77 23.85
N ILE A 227 17.56 18.64 25.18
CA ILE A 227 16.44 18.90 26.08
C ILE A 227 16.78 19.97 27.12
N LYS A 228 15.80 20.78 27.51
CA LYS A 228 16.00 21.83 28.51
C LYS A 228 16.32 21.24 29.88
N TYR A 229 17.47 21.62 30.44
CA TYR A 229 17.90 21.09 31.72
C TYR A 229 17.31 21.85 32.92
N GLN A 230 16.95 21.12 33.99
CA GLN A 230 16.37 21.68 35.20
C GLN A 230 17.10 21.17 36.45
N LYS A 231 17.91 22.04 37.08
CA LYS A 231 18.87 21.69 38.15
C LYS A 231 18.35 20.87 39.34
N LYS A 232 17.05 20.94 39.66
CA LYS A 232 16.47 20.31 40.88
C LYS A 232 15.71 19.01 40.62
N GLN A 233 15.68 18.52 39.38
CA GLN A 233 14.93 17.32 39.02
C GLN A 233 15.69 16.47 38.03
N THR A 234 15.36 15.18 37.98
CA THR A 234 15.83 14.31 36.90
C THR A 234 15.20 14.80 35.59
N VAL A 235 16.03 15.07 34.60
CA VAL A 235 15.58 15.38 33.25
C VAL A 235 15.74 14.10 32.42
N GLN A 236 14.62 13.53 31.99
CA GLN A 236 14.59 12.32 31.16
C GLN A 236 14.76 12.69 29.69
N PHE A 237 15.66 11.99 28.99
CA PHE A 237 15.76 12.04 27.53
C PHE A 237 14.61 11.24 26.91
N ASN A 238 14.24 11.52 25.65
CA ASN A 238 13.30 10.66 24.96
C ASN A 238 13.78 9.20 24.97
N ASP A 239 12.82 8.29 25.07
CA ASP A 239 13.12 6.87 25.02
C ASP A 239 13.65 6.50 23.63
N PHE A 240 14.70 5.69 23.58
CA PHE A 240 15.30 5.27 22.32
C PHE A 240 15.64 3.78 22.32
N TYR A 241 15.71 3.22 21.11
CA TYR A 241 16.03 1.83 20.86
C TYR A 241 17.30 1.75 20.02
N LEU A 242 18.22 0.84 20.37
CA LEU A 242 19.38 0.55 19.54
C LEU A 242 19.45 -0.95 19.22
N PRO A 243 19.73 -1.33 17.96
CA PRO A 243 20.04 -2.70 17.61
C PRO A 243 21.26 -3.21 18.38
N LEU A 244 21.22 -4.48 18.81
CA LEU A 244 22.34 -5.12 19.50
C LEU A 244 23.61 -5.16 18.61
N SER A 245 23.44 -5.13 17.28
CA SER A 245 24.52 -5.03 16.30
C SER A 245 25.34 -3.75 16.42
N LYS A 246 24.76 -2.62 16.89
CA LYS A 246 25.50 -1.38 17.21
C LYS A 246 26.54 -1.58 18.31
N PHE A 247 26.37 -2.63 19.12
CA PHE A 247 27.28 -3.04 20.18
C PHE A 247 28.13 -4.27 19.77
N GLY A 248 28.26 -4.54 18.47
CA GLY A 248 29.04 -5.69 17.98
C GLY A 248 28.43 -7.05 18.31
N ASN A 249 27.12 -7.11 18.56
CA ASN A 249 26.42 -8.32 19.00
C ASN A 249 26.96 -8.92 20.30
N ASN A 250 27.49 -8.06 21.19
CA ASN A 250 28.14 -8.46 22.42
C ASN A 250 27.61 -7.67 23.62
N GLU A 251 26.98 -8.35 24.58
CA GLU A 251 26.50 -7.72 25.83
C GLU A 251 27.66 -7.22 26.72
N GLN A 252 28.90 -7.69 26.51
CA GLN A 252 30.09 -7.18 27.19
C GLN A 252 30.70 -5.96 26.52
N ALA A 253 30.09 -5.45 25.44
CA ALA A 253 30.58 -4.30 24.71
C ALA A 253 30.84 -3.11 25.64
N GLN A 254 32.03 -2.51 25.52
CA GLN A 254 32.36 -1.29 26.24
C GLN A 254 31.62 -0.10 25.63
N ILE A 255 30.97 0.66 26.49
CA ILE A 255 30.14 1.81 26.14
C ILE A 255 30.64 3.01 26.92
N LYS A 256 30.72 4.15 26.23
CA LYS A 256 30.91 5.47 26.82
C LYS A 256 29.62 6.26 26.71
N LEU A 257 29.18 6.82 27.83
CA LEU A 257 28.03 7.72 27.90
C LEU A 257 28.53 9.11 28.26
N GLU A 258 28.15 10.10 27.47
CA GLU A 258 28.57 11.49 27.65
C GLU A 258 27.33 12.37 27.72
N VAL A 259 27.22 13.16 28.78
CA VAL A 259 26.21 14.23 28.84
C VAL A 259 26.90 15.49 28.34
N GLU A 260 26.34 16.09 27.30
CA GLU A 260 26.88 17.29 26.65
C GLU A 260 25.92 18.46 26.86
N GLU A 261 26.50 19.65 27.07
CA GLU A 261 25.79 20.92 26.97
C GLU A 261 25.66 21.28 25.50
N TYR A 262 24.43 21.51 25.04
CA TYR A 262 24.15 21.89 23.65
C TYR A 262 23.93 23.40 23.52
N ASN A 263 24.61 23.98 22.54
CA ASN A 263 24.42 25.36 22.12
C ASN A 263 24.30 25.41 20.59
N LYS A 264 23.21 26.01 20.10
CA LYS A 264 22.91 26.10 18.67
C LYS A 264 24.03 26.68 17.82
N THR A 265 24.84 27.60 18.35
CA THR A 265 25.89 28.29 17.57
C THR A 265 27.31 27.87 17.95
N LYS A 266 27.49 27.14 19.04
CA LYS A 266 28.83 26.74 19.53
C LYS A 266 29.00 25.23 19.58
N GLY A 267 28.04 24.49 19.04
CA GLY A 267 27.97 23.04 19.12
C GLY A 267 27.82 22.53 20.55
N THR A 268 28.53 21.45 20.86
CA THR A 268 28.40 20.71 22.11
C THR A 268 29.63 20.85 22.99
N THR A 269 29.43 20.87 24.30
CA THR A 269 30.53 20.84 25.28
C THR A 269 30.27 19.76 26.32
N GLN A 270 31.19 18.82 26.46
CA GLN A 270 31.06 17.71 27.40
C GLN A 270 30.89 18.23 28.85
N LEU A 271 29.82 17.82 29.54
CA LEU A 271 29.58 18.13 30.95
C LEU A 271 30.15 17.04 31.87
N GLY A 272 30.04 15.78 31.47
CA GLY A 272 30.66 14.64 32.13
C GLY A 272 30.48 13.36 31.34
N GLU A 273 31.28 12.35 31.68
CA GLU A 273 31.27 11.03 31.04
C GLU A 273 31.23 9.90 32.07
N CYS A 274 30.81 8.71 31.64
CA CYS A 274 31.09 7.46 32.31
C CYS A 274 31.34 6.35 31.28
N GLU A 275 32.20 5.40 31.65
CA GLU A 275 32.48 4.19 30.87
C GLU A 275 31.91 2.98 31.61
N THR A 276 31.28 2.08 30.86
CA THR A 276 30.62 0.87 31.39
C THR A 276 30.50 -0.19 30.30
N THR A 277 29.73 -1.25 30.55
CA THR A 277 29.37 -2.26 29.55
C THR A 277 27.86 -2.32 29.35
N LEU A 278 27.44 -2.86 28.22
CA LEU A 278 26.00 -3.02 27.94
C LEU A 278 25.30 -3.89 29.00
N GLN A 279 25.93 -4.98 29.43
CA GLN A 279 25.43 -5.84 30.50
C GLN A 279 25.27 -5.06 31.80
N GLN A 280 26.29 -4.28 32.19
CA GLN A 280 26.22 -3.47 33.41
C GLN A 280 25.12 -2.41 33.35
N LEU A 281 24.83 -1.84 32.17
CA LEU A 281 23.70 -0.92 32.01
C LEU A 281 22.36 -1.63 32.27
N MET A 282 22.19 -2.85 31.74
CA MET A 282 21.00 -3.66 31.95
C MET A 282 20.85 -4.09 33.43
N GLU A 283 21.93 -4.55 34.06
CA GLU A 283 21.94 -4.97 35.48
C GLU A 283 21.73 -3.81 36.46
N ASN A 284 22.08 -2.59 36.05
CA ASN A 284 21.87 -1.36 36.82
C ASN A 284 20.61 -0.60 36.41
N SER A 285 19.71 -1.22 35.64
CA SER A 285 18.37 -0.69 35.39
C SER A 285 17.66 -0.36 36.71
N GLY A 286 17.09 0.84 36.81
CA GLY A 286 16.51 1.40 38.03
C GLY A 286 17.49 2.12 38.97
N LYS A 287 18.80 2.12 38.66
CA LYS A 287 19.85 2.74 39.51
C LYS A 287 20.42 4.01 38.89
N THR A 288 21.35 4.65 39.61
CA THR A 288 22.09 5.82 39.13
C THR A 288 23.57 5.51 38.93
N LEU A 289 24.15 6.05 37.86
CA LEU A 289 25.58 6.02 37.55
C LEU A 289 26.18 7.41 37.80
N ARG A 290 27.39 7.44 38.37
CA ARG A 290 28.13 8.68 38.58
C ARG A 290 28.81 9.11 37.30
N MET A 291 28.72 10.40 36.98
CA MET A 291 29.36 11.01 35.82
C MET A 291 30.55 11.81 36.29
N THR A 292 31.68 11.64 35.62
CA THR A 292 32.94 12.30 35.96
C THR A 292 33.44 13.20 34.84
N LYS A 293 34.14 14.28 35.20
CA LYS A 293 34.93 15.08 34.26
C LYS A 293 36.24 15.44 34.95
N ASN A 294 37.37 15.14 34.31
CA ASN A 294 38.71 15.32 34.89
C ASN A 294 38.86 14.69 36.29
N GLY A 295 38.26 13.51 36.50
CA GLY A 295 38.30 12.78 37.78
C GLY A 295 37.36 13.29 38.88
N LEU A 296 36.63 14.39 38.66
CA LEU A 296 35.65 14.91 39.62
C LEU A 296 34.23 14.47 39.26
N ILE A 297 33.42 14.16 40.27
CA ILE A 297 31.98 13.86 40.07
C ILE A 297 31.26 15.17 39.76
N VAL A 298 30.64 15.22 38.58
CA VAL A 298 30.00 16.43 38.03
C VAL A 298 28.49 16.28 37.82
N GLY A 299 27.97 15.06 37.91
CA GLY A 299 26.55 14.76 37.77
C GLY A 299 26.26 13.28 37.92
N GLN A 300 25.03 12.89 37.63
CA GLN A 300 24.58 11.50 37.64
C GLN A 300 23.66 11.20 36.46
N LEU A 301 23.80 10.00 35.90
CA LEU A 301 22.81 9.41 35.01
C LEU A 301 21.85 8.54 35.84
N LYS A 302 20.56 8.65 35.57
CA LYS A 302 19.52 7.79 36.13
C LYS A 302 19.08 6.82 35.04
N LEU A 303 19.38 5.54 35.22
CA LEU A 303 18.91 4.47 34.34
C LEU A 303 17.50 4.11 34.79
N ILE A 304 16.48 4.71 34.18
CA ILE A 304 15.08 4.46 34.55
C ILE A 304 14.74 3.02 34.18
N GLN A 305 15.03 2.66 32.93
CA GLN A 305 14.91 1.31 32.43
C GLN A 305 15.94 1.08 31.32
N VAL A 306 16.74 0.03 31.45
CA VAL A 306 17.56 -0.47 30.34
C VAL A 306 17.25 -1.95 30.19
N LYS A 307 16.63 -2.32 29.08
CA LYS A 307 16.12 -3.67 28.89
C LYS A 307 16.28 -4.11 27.45
N GLN A 308 16.84 -5.30 27.27
CA GLN A 308 16.78 -5.97 25.97
C GLN A 308 15.32 -6.27 25.62
N HIS A 309 14.87 -5.68 24.53
CA HIS A 309 13.57 -5.93 23.94
C HIS A 309 13.77 -6.94 22.82
N SER A 310 13.45 -8.20 23.10
CA SER A 310 13.35 -9.24 22.06
C SER A 310 12.04 -9.01 21.30
N ARG A 311 12.03 -8.00 20.42
CA ARG A 311 10.98 -7.85 19.43
C ARG A 311 11.26 -8.79 18.27
N TYR A 312 10.20 -9.31 17.67
CA TYR A 312 10.32 -10.01 16.40
C TYR A 312 10.10 -8.99 15.28
N SER A 313 11.05 -8.88 14.37
CA SER A 313 10.88 -8.07 13.16
C SER A 313 9.82 -8.67 12.25
N PHE A 314 9.33 -7.88 11.30
CA PHE A 314 8.42 -8.37 10.27
C PHE A 314 9.01 -9.57 9.52
N LEU A 315 10.29 -9.48 9.15
CA LEU A 315 10.98 -10.56 8.44
C LEU A 315 11.16 -11.82 9.30
N ASN A 316 11.29 -11.71 10.62
CA ASN A 316 11.33 -12.90 11.49
C ASN A 316 10.05 -13.74 11.33
N TYR A 317 8.89 -13.12 11.13
CA TYR A 317 7.64 -13.84 10.83
C TYR A 317 7.67 -14.46 9.44
N ILE A 318 8.06 -13.69 8.42
CA ILE A 318 8.11 -14.16 7.02
C ILE A 318 9.03 -15.38 6.89
N TYR A 319 10.24 -15.31 7.44
CA TYR A 319 11.21 -16.40 7.42
C TYR A 319 10.78 -17.62 8.24
N SER A 320 9.91 -17.41 9.23
CA SER A 320 9.32 -18.49 10.02
C SER A 320 8.08 -19.12 9.37
N GLY A 321 7.68 -18.64 8.18
CA GLY A 321 6.58 -19.21 7.41
C GLY A 321 5.23 -18.51 7.59
N ALA A 322 5.21 -17.29 8.15
CA ALA A 322 4.02 -16.44 8.05
C ALA A 322 3.67 -16.20 6.58
N LYS A 323 2.36 -16.18 6.29
CA LYS A 323 1.85 -16.11 4.92
C LYS A 323 1.20 -14.77 4.67
N ILE A 324 1.59 -14.09 3.60
CA ILE A 324 0.88 -12.91 3.12
C ILE A 324 0.08 -13.29 1.87
N GLN A 325 -1.18 -12.85 1.83
CA GLN A 325 -2.05 -12.97 0.67
C GLN A 325 -2.46 -11.59 0.19
N VAL A 326 -2.17 -11.30 -1.07
CA VAL A 326 -2.57 -10.04 -1.71
C VAL A 326 -3.92 -10.22 -2.41
N ILE A 327 -4.86 -9.33 -2.13
CA ILE A 327 -6.16 -9.16 -2.81
C ILE A 327 -6.05 -7.91 -3.67
N VAL A 328 -6.39 -7.99 -4.95
CA VAL A 328 -6.27 -6.86 -5.89
C VAL A 328 -7.67 -6.33 -6.21
N ALA A 329 -7.85 -5.02 -6.13
CA ALA A 329 -9.07 -4.32 -6.50
C ALA A 329 -8.77 -3.22 -7.52
N LEU A 330 -9.44 -3.29 -8.68
CA LEU A 330 -9.20 -2.42 -9.81
C LEU A 330 -10.39 -1.49 -10.03
N ASP A 331 -10.11 -0.20 -10.14
CA ASP A 331 -11.10 0.81 -10.48
C ASP A 331 -11.45 0.74 -11.98
N PHE A 332 -12.74 0.64 -12.27
CA PHE A 332 -13.32 0.68 -13.61
C PHE A 332 -14.31 1.84 -13.75
N THR A 333 -14.09 2.94 -13.01
CA THR A 333 -14.96 4.10 -13.05
C THR A 333 -14.72 4.98 -14.29
N ASN A 334 -15.69 5.85 -14.59
CA ASN A 334 -15.65 6.71 -15.77
C ASN A 334 -14.49 7.71 -15.81
N SER A 335 -13.86 8.05 -14.67
CA SER A 335 -12.65 8.87 -14.64
C SER A 335 -11.53 8.27 -15.50
N ASN A 336 -11.52 6.94 -15.65
CA ASN A 336 -10.53 6.21 -16.44
C ASN A 336 -10.67 6.37 -17.97
N GLN A 337 -11.67 7.12 -18.45
CA GLN A 337 -11.80 7.38 -19.88
C GLN A 337 -10.69 8.33 -20.33
N ILE A 338 -9.73 7.81 -21.07
CA ILE A 338 -8.71 8.61 -21.75
C ILE A 338 -9.45 9.60 -22.66
N SER A 339 -9.25 10.90 -22.43
CA SER A 339 -9.70 11.97 -23.32
C SER A 339 -8.96 11.84 -24.66
N ASN A 340 -9.49 11.02 -25.55
CA ASN A 340 -9.10 10.99 -26.95
C ASN A 340 -9.59 12.29 -27.61
N GLU A 341 -8.80 13.36 -27.51
CA GLU A 341 -9.02 14.58 -28.28
C GLU A 341 -8.55 14.44 -29.75
N GLU A 342 -7.97 13.32 -30.15
CA GLU A 342 -7.61 13.05 -31.54
C GLU A 342 -8.32 11.80 -32.08
N GLU A 343 -9.04 11.99 -33.18
CA GLU A 343 -9.85 10.98 -33.86
C GLU A 343 -9.01 9.79 -34.34
N GLY A 344 -9.37 8.58 -33.91
CA GLY A 344 -8.99 7.35 -34.60
C GLY A 344 -8.48 6.23 -33.71
N GLN A 345 -9.37 5.27 -33.42
CA GLN A 345 -9.14 3.96 -32.77
C GLN A 345 -8.78 3.99 -31.27
N PRO A 346 -9.42 3.15 -30.44
CA PRO A 346 -8.93 2.89 -29.09
C PRO A 346 -7.72 1.97 -29.21
N GLU A 347 -6.56 2.52 -29.56
CA GLU A 347 -5.34 1.86 -29.14
C GLU A 347 -5.37 1.90 -27.61
N LEU A 348 -5.68 0.74 -26.99
CA LEU A 348 -5.22 0.44 -25.65
C LEU A 348 -3.70 0.62 -25.70
N SER A 349 -3.25 1.85 -25.45
CA SER A 349 -1.84 2.18 -25.47
C SER A 349 -1.16 1.15 -24.59
N THR A 350 -0.10 0.55 -25.10
CA THR A 350 0.62 -0.56 -24.47
C THR A 350 1.23 -0.22 -23.10
N SER A 351 0.93 0.95 -22.56
CA SER A 351 1.36 1.48 -21.26
C SER A 351 0.35 2.50 -20.71
N ASN A 352 -0.81 2.05 -20.22
CA ASN A 352 -1.61 2.88 -19.31
C ASN A 352 -0.97 2.90 -17.91
N ASP A 353 -1.18 3.97 -17.14
CA ASP A 353 -0.54 4.12 -15.82
C ASP A 353 -1.00 3.03 -14.83
N TYR A 354 -2.19 2.45 -15.02
CA TYR A 354 -2.66 1.27 -14.28
C TYR A 354 -1.80 0.03 -14.51
N ILE A 355 -1.42 -0.27 -15.75
CA ILE A 355 -0.53 -1.38 -16.08
C ILE A 355 0.84 -1.12 -15.47
N SER A 356 1.34 0.12 -15.53
CA SER A 356 2.60 0.48 -14.88
C SER A 356 2.54 0.30 -13.37
N ALA A 357 1.48 0.79 -12.71
CA ALA A 357 1.26 0.66 -11.28
C ALA A 357 1.13 -0.81 -10.87
N LEU A 358 0.35 -1.62 -11.61
CA LEU A 358 0.24 -3.07 -11.39
C LEU A 358 1.61 -3.74 -11.48
N LYS A 359 2.36 -3.49 -12.56
CA LYS A 359 3.69 -4.09 -12.75
C LYS A 359 4.64 -3.76 -11.61
N GLN A 360 4.68 -2.50 -11.17
CA GLN A 360 5.67 -2.06 -10.21
C GLN A 360 5.28 -2.38 -8.77
N ILE A 361 4.05 -2.05 -8.36
CA ILE A 361 3.58 -2.21 -6.97
C ILE A 361 3.29 -3.68 -6.67
N LEU A 362 2.51 -4.36 -7.51
CA LEU A 362 2.29 -5.79 -7.32
C LEU A 362 3.59 -6.58 -7.55
N GLY A 363 4.49 -6.04 -8.37
CA GLY A 363 5.85 -6.55 -8.55
C GLY A 363 6.70 -6.58 -7.27
N ILE A 364 6.43 -5.69 -6.31
CA ILE A 364 7.05 -5.67 -4.97
C ILE A 364 6.32 -6.64 -4.03
N LEU A 365 4.98 -6.57 -4.01
CA LEU A 365 4.16 -7.35 -3.08
C LEU A 365 4.12 -8.85 -3.40
N GLN A 366 4.34 -9.26 -4.66
CA GLN A 366 4.33 -10.66 -5.08
C GLN A 366 5.36 -11.53 -4.35
N TYR A 367 6.49 -10.97 -3.91
CA TYR A 367 7.52 -11.75 -3.21
C TYR A 367 7.06 -12.19 -1.82
N TYR A 368 6.15 -11.42 -1.22
CA TYR A 368 5.50 -11.76 0.04
C TYR A 368 4.28 -12.65 -0.16
N ASN A 369 3.68 -12.67 -1.35
CA ASN A 369 2.55 -13.54 -1.65
C ASN A 369 2.98 -15.01 -1.67
N ASN A 370 2.43 -15.84 -0.79
CA ASN A 370 2.83 -17.24 -0.67
C ASN A 370 2.05 -18.20 -1.58
N GLU A 371 0.89 -17.79 -2.10
CA GLU A 371 -0.02 -18.73 -2.79
C GLU A 371 0.06 -18.68 -4.33
N ASN A 372 0.93 -17.84 -4.92
CA ASN A 372 1.08 -17.62 -6.38
C ASN A 372 -0.26 -17.46 -7.13
N ARG A 373 -1.22 -16.90 -6.41
CA ARG A 373 -2.57 -16.61 -6.87
C ARG A 373 -3.07 -15.37 -6.18
N TYR A 374 -4.01 -14.70 -6.82
CA TYR A 374 -4.54 -13.42 -6.38
C TYR A 374 -6.06 -13.43 -6.56
N PRO A 375 -6.85 -13.21 -5.49
CA PRO A 375 -8.22 -12.76 -5.65
C PRO A 375 -8.22 -11.39 -6.34
N VAL A 376 -8.85 -11.30 -7.52
CA VAL A 376 -8.90 -10.04 -8.29
C VAL A 376 -10.35 -9.59 -8.45
N TYR A 377 -10.62 -8.39 -7.94
CA TYR A 377 -11.91 -7.73 -7.97
C TYR A 377 -11.85 -6.43 -8.77
N GLY A 378 -12.99 -6.01 -9.29
CA GLY A 378 -13.22 -4.71 -9.91
C GLY A 378 -14.37 -3.97 -9.23
N PHE A 379 -14.42 -2.65 -9.39
CA PHE A 379 -15.51 -1.82 -8.88
C PHE A 379 -15.80 -0.63 -9.81
N GLY A 380 -17.04 -0.14 -9.76
CA GLY A 380 -17.46 1.05 -10.51
C GLY A 380 -17.82 0.78 -11.97
N ALA A 381 -18.23 -0.44 -12.33
CA ALA A 381 -18.57 -0.78 -13.70
C ALA A 381 -19.98 -1.34 -13.83
N LYS A 382 -20.61 -1.09 -14.98
CA LYS A 382 -21.77 -1.84 -15.44
C LYS A 382 -21.30 -3.12 -16.11
N LEU A 383 -21.87 -4.25 -15.69
CA LEU A 383 -21.45 -5.57 -16.14
C LEU A 383 -22.32 -6.10 -17.29
N PRO A 384 -21.75 -6.88 -18.21
CA PRO A 384 -22.54 -7.63 -19.19
C PRO A 384 -23.49 -8.61 -18.48
N PRO A 385 -24.57 -9.07 -19.14
CA PRO A 385 -24.84 -8.91 -20.57
C PRO A 385 -25.71 -7.68 -20.94
N TYR A 386 -26.38 -7.05 -19.99
CA TYR A 386 -27.31 -5.93 -20.26
C TYR A 386 -26.85 -4.57 -19.74
N TYR A 387 -25.84 -4.51 -18.88
CA TYR A 387 -25.27 -3.24 -18.39
C TYR A 387 -26.28 -2.37 -17.61
N ASN A 388 -27.25 -3.00 -16.96
CA ASN A 388 -28.34 -2.29 -16.26
C ASN A 388 -27.93 -1.78 -14.88
N VAL A 389 -27.12 -2.56 -14.15
CA VAL A 389 -26.74 -2.30 -12.75
C VAL A 389 -25.24 -2.01 -12.66
N VAL A 390 -24.88 -1.03 -11.82
CA VAL A 390 -23.49 -0.72 -11.48
C VAL A 390 -23.07 -1.66 -10.36
N SER A 391 -21.96 -2.36 -10.56
CA SER A 391 -21.33 -3.16 -9.52
C SER A 391 -20.14 -2.42 -8.93
N HIS A 392 -20.12 -2.30 -7.61
CA HIS A 392 -18.97 -1.77 -6.84
C HIS A 392 -18.14 -2.89 -6.18
N CYS A 393 -18.40 -4.15 -6.53
CA CYS A 393 -17.58 -5.30 -6.16
C CYS A 393 -17.95 -6.49 -7.06
N PHE A 394 -17.09 -6.82 -8.02
CA PHE A 394 -17.25 -7.97 -8.88
C PHE A 394 -15.91 -8.70 -9.08
N ALA A 395 -15.94 -10.02 -9.21
CA ALA A 395 -14.74 -10.77 -9.54
C ALA A 395 -14.37 -10.56 -11.00
N CYS A 396 -13.13 -10.14 -11.22
CA CYS A 396 -12.57 -9.92 -12.55
C CYS A 396 -12.55 -11.22 -13.38
N THR A 397 -12.41 -12.37 -12.72
CA THR A 397 -12.48 -13.70 -13.35
C THR A 397 -13.84 -14.05 -13.95
N GLY A 398 -14.88 -13.25 -13.70
CA GLY A 398 -16.27 -13.55 -14.08
C GLY A 398 -16.98 -14.48 -13.09
N ASN A 399 -16.31 -14.94 -12.02
CA ASN A 399 -16.90 -15.81 -11.00
C ASN A 399 -16.57 -15.31 -9.58
N ILE A 400 -17.56 -14.76 -8.89
CA ILE A 400 -17.43 -14.22 -7.53
C ILE A 400 -17.07 -15.29 -6.48
N PHE A 401 -17.34 -16.56 -6.79
CA PHE A 401 -17.01 -17.69 -5.92
C PHE A 401 -15.65 -18.34 -6.26
N ASP A 402 -15.04 -17.93 -7.37
CA ASP A 402 -13.66 -18.26 -7.74
C ASP A 402 -12.96 -17.03 -8.33
N PRO A 403 -12.58 -16.06 -7.47
CA PRO A 403 -11.98 -14.79 -7.89
C PRO A 403 -10.48 -14.92 -8.22
N TYR A 404 -9.92 -16.13 -8.21
CA TYR A 404 -8.47 -16.34 -8.25
C TYR A 404 -7.90 -16.29 -9.66
N VAL A 405 -6.92 -15.42 -9.85
CA VAL A 405 -5.97 -15.46 -10.97
C VAL A 405 -4.73 -16.21 -10.51
N TYR A 406 -4.26 -17.16 -11.31
CA TYR A 406 -3.08 -17.99 -11.02
C TYR A 406 -1.93 -17.56 -11.91
N GLY A 407 -0.73 -17.39 -11.34
CA GLY A 407 0.46 -16.97 -12.09
C GLY A 407 1.13 -15.74 -11.50
N GLU A 408 1.83 -15.00 -12.36
CA GLU A 408 2.54 -13.77 -12.03
C GLU A 408 1.62 -12.55 -12.25
N VAL A 409 2.22 -11.36 -12.13
CA VAL A 409 1.52 -10.09 -12.33
C VAL A 409 1.01 -9.92 -13.77
N ASP A 410 1.68 -10.53 -14.75
CA ASP A 410 1.30 -10.43 -16.17
C ASP A 410 -0.08 -11.06 -16.46
N GLU A 411 -0.47 -12.14 -15.77
CA GLU A 411 -1.80 -12.72 -15.89
C GLU A 411 -2.90 -11.75 -15.42
N ILE A 412 -2.66 -10.99 -14.37
CA ILE A 412 -3.60 -9.98 -13.86
C ILE A 412 -3.71 -8.81 -14.85
N ILE A 413 -2.59 -8.41 -15.44
CA ILE A 413 -2.55 -7.35 -16.47
C ILE A 413 -3.34 -7.77 -17.71
N ASN A 414 -3.17 -9.02 -18.15
CA ASN A 414 -3.92 -9.55 -19.29
C ASN A 414 -5.42 -9.60 -18.99
N LEU A 415 -5.79 -10.04 -17.79
CA LEU A 415 -7.19 -10.04 -17.33
C LEU A 415 -7.79 -8.63 -17.28
N TYR A 416 -7.04 -7.66 -16.76
CA TYR A 416 -7.47 -6.27 -16.71
C TYR A 416 -7.75 -5.70 -18.12
N LYS A 417 -6.86 -5.96 -19.08
CA LYS A 417 -7.04 -5.56 -20.49
C LYS A 417 -8.28 -6.20 -21.12
N GLU A 418 -8.57 -7.47 -20.81
CA GLU A 418 -9.76 -8.18 -21.31
C GLU A 418 -11.04 -7.54 -20.76
N ILE A 419 -11.11 -7.31 -19.45
CA ILE A 419 -12.31 -6.77 -18.79
C ILE A 419 -12.61 -5.35 -19.26
N LEU A 420 -11.58 -4.51 -19.43
CA LEU A 420 -11.74 -3.15 -19.93
C LEU A 420 -12.51 -3.09 -21.27
N GLN A 421 -12.40 -4.12 -22.12
CA GLN A 421 -13.10 -4.18 -23.40
C GLN A 421 -14.57 -4.63 -23.27
N GLY A 422 -14.90 -5.27 -22.15
CA GLY A 422 -16.18 -5.96 -21.93
C GLY A 422 -17.13 -5.27 -20.96
N VAL A 423 -16.62 -4.42 -20.06
CA VAL A 423 -17.43 -3.63 -19.11
C VAL A 423 -17.74 -2.23 -19.64
N VAL A 424 -18.78 -1.61 -19.10
CA VAL A 424 -19.05 -0.19 -19.32
C VAL A 424 -18.64 0.56 -18.05
N LEU A 425 -17.63 1.42 -18.17
CA LEU A 425 -17.14 2.23 -17.06
C LEU A 425 -18.29 3.09 -16.48
N HIS A 426 -18.32 3.28 -15.16
CA HIS A 426 -19.41 4.01 -14.51
C HIS A 426 -18.99 4.65 -13.17
N GLY A 427 -19.80 5.52 -12.57
CA GLY A 427 -19.57 6.03 -11.22
C GLY A 427 -20.66 5.58 -10.25
N PRO A 428 -20.55 5.88 -8.95
CA PRO A 428 -19.44 6.55 -8.25
C PRO A 428 -18.27 5.60 -7.88
N THR A 429 -17.16 6.18 -7.41
CA THR A 429 -16.01 5.49 -6.81
C THR A 429 -16.34 5.11 -5.35
N VAL A 430 -16.45 3.80 -5.08
CA VAL A 430 -16.98 3.26 -3.82
C VAL A 430 -16.03 2.18 -3.28
N PHE A 431 -15.40 2.41 -2.13
CA PHE A 431 -14.42 1.46 -1.55
C PHE A 431 -15.03 0.53 -0.49
N SER A 432 -16.11 0.94 0.17
CA SER A 432 -16.70 0.18 1.28
C SER A 432 -17.02 -1.28 0.91
N GLN A 433 -17.50 -1.54 -0.31
CA GLN A 433 -17.83 -2.91 -0.75
C GLN A 433 -16.60 -3.79 -0.97
N ILE A 434 -15.51 -3.22 -1.51
CA ILE A 434 -14.25 -3.92 -1.72
C ILE A 434 -13.56 -4.20 -0.37
N ILE A 435 -13.54 -3.21 0.54
CA ILE A 435 -12.98 -3.40 1.89
C ILE A 435 -13.78 -4.46 2.64
N SER A 436 -15.11 -4.42 2.57
CA SER A 436 -15.97 -5.46 3.14
C SER A 436 -15.64 -6.85 2.58
N GLN A 437 -15.43 -6.97 1.27
CA GLN A 437 -15.03 -8.22 0.64
C GLN A 437 -13.65 -8.72 1.12
N ALA A 438 -12.69 -7.84 1.37
CA ALA A 438 -11.40 -8.22 1.96
C ALA A 438 -11.51 -8.63 3.43
N ILE A 439 -12.38 -7.98 4.20
CA ILE A 439 -12.70 -8.39 5.58
C ILE A 439 -13.23 -9.82 5.59
N GLU A 440 -14.08 -10.21 4.64
CA GLU A 440 -14.58 -11.59 4.57
C GLU A 440 -13.45 -12.63 4.39
N PHE A 441 -12.39 -12.33 3.63
CA PHE A 441 -11.22 -13.22 3.56
C PHE A 441 -10.51 -13.32 4.92
N ALA A 442 -10.27 -12.17 5.56
CA ALA A 442 -9.52 -12.09 6.79
C ALA A 442 -10.30 -12.62 8.01
N ALA A 443 -11.63 -12.52 8.00
CA ALA A 443 -12.51 -12.97 9.09
C ALA A 443 -12.75 -14.47 9.09
N ASN A 444 -12.75 -15.11 7.91
CA ASN A 444 -13.06 -16.53 7.77
C ASN A 444 -11.83 -17.45 7.88
N GLU A 445 -10.64 -16.89 8.07
CA GLU A 445 -9.43 -17.64 8.34
C GLU A 445 -8.84 -17.20 9.67
N LYS A 446 -9.02 -18.03 10.71
CA LYS A 446 -8.51 -17.72 12.04
C LYS A 446 -6.99 -17.65 12.01
N VAL A 447 -6.47 -16.53 12.51
CA VAL A 447 -5.04 -16.29 12.69
C VAL A 447 -4.67 -16.58 14.13
N ASP A 448 -3.72 -17.48 14.30
CA ASP A 448 -3.20 -17.90 15.61
C ASP A 448 -1.74 -18.36 15.48
N GLN A 449 -1.20 -18.91 16.56
CA GLN A 449 0.19 -19.36 16.62
C GLN A 449 0.55 -20.42 15.55
N ASN A 450 -0.43 -21.21 15.09
CA ASN A 450 -0.24 -22.26 14.09
C ASN A 450 -0.57 -21.78 12.67
N ASN A 451 -1.41 -20.77 12.53
CA ASN A 451 -1.80 -20.19 11.23
C ASN A 451 -1.55 -18.68 11.20
N GLN A 452 -0.36 -18.28 10.77
CA GLN A 452 0.06 -16.87 10.72
C GLN A 452 -0.17 -16.28 9.33
N LYS A 453 -1.44 -16.24 8.89
CA LYS A 453 -1.81 -15.65 7.60
C LYS A 453 -2.24 -14.20 7.75
N TYR A 454 -1.81 -13.35 6.84
CA TYR A 454 -2.12 -11.92 6.84
C TYR A 454 -2.53 -11.48 5.43
N TYR A 455 -3.44 -10.52 5.34
CA TYR A 455 -4.03 -10.08 4.09
C TYR A 455 -3.64 -8.63 3.78
N ILE A 456 -3.36 -8.36 2.51
CA ILE A 456 -3.16 -7.01 1.98
C ILE A 456 -4.19 -6.80 0.88
N LEU A 457 -5.06 -5.79 1.06
CA LEU A 457 -5.95 -5.32 0.01
C LEU A 457 -5.27 -4.18 -0.75
N LEU A 458 -4.96 -4.39 -2.02
CA LEU A 458 -4.40 -3.40 -2.93
C LEU A 458 -5.51 -2.81 -3.81
N ILE A 459 -5.84 -1.53 -3.61
CA ILE A 459 -6.81 -0.76 -4.40
C ILE A 459 -6.06 0.15 -5.36
N LEU A 460 -6.29 0.03 -6.67
CA LEU A 460 -5.81 0.98 -7.67
C LEU A 460 -6.98 1.83 -8.14
N THR A 461 -6.83 3.15 -8.10
CA THR A 461 -7.89 4.12 -8.42
C THR A 461 -7.29 5.38 -9.04
N ASP A 462 -8.03 6.00 -9.94
CA ASP A 462 -7.72 7.31 -10.50
C ASP A 462 -8.66 8.40 -10.01
N GLY A 463 -9.74 8.04 -9.34
CA GLY A 463 -10.80 8.95 -8.91
C GLY A 463 -10.78 9.25 -7.40
N SER A 464 -11.47 10.32 -7.02
CA SER A 464 -11.73 10.62 -5.61
C SER A 464 -12.84 9.75 -5.03
N ILE A 465 -12.69 9.34 -3.77
CA ILE A 465 -13.65 8.47 -3.08
C ILE A 465 -14.98 9.19 -2.84
N ASN A 466 -16.11 8.54 -3.17
CA ASN A 466 -17.44 9.12 -2.98
C ASN A 466 -18.18 8.60 -1.75
N ASP A 467 -17.75 7.49 -1.15
CA ASP A 467 -18.41 6.83 0.00
C ASP A 467 -17.59 6.92 1.30
N MET A 468 -16.96 8.07 1.55
CA MET A 468 -16.01 8.29 2.64
C MET A 468 -16.49 7.76 4.00
N GLN A 469 -17.72 8.10 4.43
CA GLN A 469 -18.23 7.65 5.72
C GLN A 469 -18.37 6.12 5.77
N SER A 470 -18.98 5.52 4.77
CA SER A 470 -19.15 4.06 4.69
C SER A 470 -17.80 3.34 4.69
N THR A 471 -16.81 3.93 4.02
CA THR A 471 -15.44 3.43 3.99
C THR A 471 -14.78 3.50 5.37
N ILE A 472 -14.92 4.61 6.10
CA ILE A 472 -14.45 4.73 7.50
C ILE A 472 -15.08 3.64 8.38
N GLU A 473 -16.37 3.35 8.23
CA GLU A 473 -17.02 2.27 8.99
C GLU A 473 -16.45 0.88 8.67
N GLN A 474 -16.08 0.62 7.41
CA GLN A 474 -15.43 -0.64 7.05
C GLN A 474 -13.99 -0.71 7.55
N ILE A 475 -13.22 0.39 7.52
CA ILE A 475 -11.88 0.45 8.12
C ILE A 475 -11.98 0.21 9.64
N TYR A 476 -12.95 0.81 10.31
CA TYR A 476 -13.22 0.55 11.72
C TYR A 476 -13.51 -0.94 11.97
N ARG A 477 -14.28 -1.62 11.10
CA ARG A 477 -14.50 -3.07 11.21
C ARG A 477 -13.24 -3.88 10.91
N ALA A 478 -12.42 -3.45 9.95
CA ALA A 478 -11.19 -4.13 9.53
C ALA A 478 -10.12 -4.18 10.63
N GLN A 479 -10.15 -3.28 11.61
CA GLN A 479 -9.12 -3.18 12.66
C GLN A 479 -8.97 -4.45 13.52
N GLU A 480 -10.02 -5.27 13.60
CA GLU A 480 -10.03 -6.54 14.34
C GLU A 480 -9.47 -7.73 13.55
N TYR A 481 -9.21 -7.55 12.26
CA TYR A 481 -8.80 -8.62 11.35
C TYR A 481 -7.34 -8.44 10.90
N PRO A 482 -6.66 -9.53 10.46
CA PRO A 482 -5.28 -9.53 9.96
C PRO A 482 -5.21 -8.92 8.55
N LEU A 483 -5.58 -7.64 8.42
CA LEU A 483 -5.76 -6.94 7.16
C LEU A 483 -5.06 -5.58 7.19
N SER A 484 -4.36 -5.29 6.10
CA SER A 484 -3.86 -3.97 5.70
C SER A 484 -4.45 -3.57 4.35
N ILE A 485 -4.56 -2.28 4.09
CA ILE A 485 -5.15 -1.70 2.88
C ILE A 485 -4.12 -0.75 2.27
N ILE A 486 -3.77 -0.97 1.01
CA ILE A 486 -2.91 -0.06 0.23
C ILE A 486 -3.79 0.57 -0.85
N ILE A 487 -3.87 1.90 -0.86
CA ILE A 487 -4.60 2.67 -1.87
C ILE A 487 -3.57 3.36 -2.76
N VAL A 488 -3.61 3.06 -4.05
CA VAL A 488 -2.72 3.63 -5.05
C VAL A 488 -3.49 4.61 -5.92
N GLY A 489 -3.18 5.90 -5.76
CA GLY A 489 -3.72 6.97 -6.60
C GLY A 489 -2.95 7.09 -7.91
N ILE A 490 -3.66 7.00 -9.03
CA ILE A 490 -3.12 7.05 -10.40
C ILE A 490 -3.66 8.29 -11.10
N GLY A 491 -2.82 9.01 -11.85
CA GLY A 491 -3.26 10.22 -12.56
C GLY A 491 -3.09 11.50 -11.72
N LYS A 492 -3.86 12.54 -12.07
CA LYS A 492 -3.66 13.91 -11.57
C LYS A 492 -4.85 14.43 -10.75
N GLU A 493 -5.69 13.54 -10.24
CA GLU A 493 -6.86 13.91 -9.44
C GLU A 493 -6.46 14.46 -8.05
N ASP A 494 -7.43 15.09 -7.37
CA ASP A 494 -7.26 15.51 -5.98
C ASP A 494 -7.41 14.32 -5.02
N PHE A 495 -6.28 13.82 -4.52
CA PHE A 495 -6.23 12.70 -3.57
C PHE A 495 -6.31 13.11 -2.09
N ASN A 496 -6.78 14.33 -1.76
CA ASN A 496 -6.91 14.78 -0.37
C ASN A 496 -7.72 13.81 0.51
N ASN A 497 -8.83 13.26 0.01
CA ASN A 497 -9.62 12.30 0.78
C ASN A 497 -8.84 11.00 1.08
N MET A 498 -7.92 10.60 0.21
CA MET A 498 -7.10 9.40 0.40
C MET A 498 -6.01 9.65 1.43
N ARG A 499 -5.43 10.86 1.45
CA ARG A 499 -4.52 11.30 2.52
C ARG A 499 -5.22 11.37 3.89
N ILE A 500 -6.51 11.72 3.92
CA ILE A 500 -7.31 11.63 5.16
C ILE A 500 -7.48 10.16 5.60
N LEU A 501 -7.71 9.24 4.65
CA LEU A 501 -7.85 7.81 4.97
C LEU A 501 -6.54 7.16 5.46
N ASP A 502 -5.40 7.66 5.01
CA ASP A 502 -4.04 7.24 5.44
C ASP A 502 -3.84 7.33 6.95
N GLY A 503 -4.62 8.17 7.66
CA GLY A 503 -4.60 8.20 9.12
C GLY A 503 -3.32 8.75 9.76
N ASP A 504 -2.34 9.16 8.94
CA ASP A 504 -1.03 9.68 9.33
C ASP A 504 -1.11 11.04 10.06
N ASP A 505 -2.24 11.76 9.97
CA ASP A 505 -2.48 13.02 10.68
C ASP A 505 -2.96 12.76 12.13
N PRO A 506 -2.10 12.98 13.16
CA PRO A 506 -2.46 12.73 14.55
C PRO A 506 -3.54 13.67 15.08
N GLN A 507 -3.80 14.80 14.41
CA GLN A 507 -4.86 15.76 14.76
C GLN A 507 -6.22 15.34 14.18
N HIS A 508 -6.23 14.48 13.15
CA HIS A 508 -7.43 14.06 12.41
C HIS A 508 -7.61 12.54 12.38
N LYS A 509 -7.64 11.91 13.56
CA LYS A 509 -7.94 10.48 13.67
C LYS A 509 -9.30 10.14 13.06
N LEU A 510 -9.32 9.07 12.27
CA LEU A 510 -10.56 8.52 11.73
C LEU A 510 -11.46 8.02 12.86
N ARG A 511 -12.75 8.37 12.80
CA ARG A 511 -13.76 8.03 13.81
C ARG A 511 -14.98 7.38 13.18
N SER A 512 -15.40 6.23 13.72
CA SER A 512 -16.68 5.62 13.39
C SER A 512 -17.81 6.46 13.97
N LYS A 513 -18.76 6.87 13.12
CA LYS A 513 -19.97 7.57 13.59
C LYS A 513 -20.97 6.60 14.20
N ILE A 514 -21.00 5.37 13.72
CA ILE A 514 -21.92 4.33 14.20
C ILE A 514 -21.54 3.89 15.62
N HIS A 515 -20.25 3.64 15.85
CA HIS A 515 -19.75 3.17 17.14
C HIS A 515 -19.33 4.30 18.08
N ASN A 516 -19.23 5.53 17.57
CA ASN A 516 -18.77 6.70 18.31
C ASN A 516 -17.40 6.48 18.99
N ASP A 517 -16.51 5.75 18.30
CA ASP A 517 -15.17 5.39 18.76
C ASP A 517 -14.16 5.66 17.64
N ASP A 518 -12.93 5.98 18.04
CA ASP A 518 -11.85 6.26 17.12
C ASP A 518 -11.23 4.95 16.62
N ILE A 519 -10.69 4.96 15.40
CA ILE A 519 -9.93 3.82 14.89
C ILE A 519 -8.62 3.71 15.68
N LYS A 520 -8.37 2.54 16.27
CA LYS A 520 -7.27 2.32 17.23
C LYS A 520 -5.99 1.81 16.59
N ARG A 521 -6.11 1.15 15.45
CA ARG A 521 -5.03 0.57 14.67
C ARG A 521 -5.03 1.23 13.31
N ASP A 522 -3.87 1.65 12.86
CA ASP A 522 -3.71 2.15 11.51
C ASP A 522 -3.68 0.99 10.50
N LEU A 523 -4.36 1.16 9.37
CA LEU A 523 -4.65 0.09 8.42
C LEU A 523 -4.40 0.49 6.97
N VAL A 524 -4.31 1.78 6.69
CA VAL A 524 -4.41 2.31 5.32
C VAL A 524 -3.11 3.00 4.99
N GLN A 525 -2.46 2.55 3.92
CA GLN A 525 -1.36 3.27 3.30
C GLN A 525 -1.84 3.88 1.98
N PHE A 526 -1.68 5.19 1.80
CA PHE A 526 -1.86 5.84 0.51
C PHE A 526 -0.54 6.05 -0.23
N VAL A 527 -0.52 5.74 -1.54
CA VAL A 527 0.63 5.96 -2.42
C VAL A 527 0.17 6.71 -3.67
N GLU A 528 0.70 7.91 -3.87
CA GLU A 528 0.49 8.68 -5.09
C GLU A 528 1.49 8.23 -6.17
N PHE A 529 1.07 7.32 -7.05
CA PHE A 529 1.96 6.59 -7.96
C PHE A 529 2.81 7.52 -8.85
N ASN A 530 2.22 8.61 -9.33
CA ASN A 530 2.91 9.57 -10.21
C ASN A 530 4.11 10.25 -9.53
N SER A 531 4.13 10.35 -8.20
CA SER A 531 5.23 10.97 -7.45
C SER A 531 6.45 10.06 -7.24
N VAL A 532 6.28 8.75 -7.48
CA VAL A 532 7.27 7.70 -7.16
C VAL A 532 7.62 6.80 -8.35
N ARG A 533 6.88 6.90 -9.46
CA ARG A 533 6.98 6.06 -10.67
C ARG A 533 8.41 5.83 -11.18
N ASP A 534 9.26 6.86 -11.15
CA ASP A 534 10.58 6.81 -11.77
C ASP A 534 11.70 6.36 -10.82
N ASN A 535 11.38 6.13 -9.54
CA ASN A 535 12.34 5.70 -8.53
C ASN A 535 11.85 4.43 -7.83
N GLN A 536 12.37 3.28 -8.27
CA GLN A 536 12.00 1.96 -7.73
C GLN A 536 12.26 1.82 -6.22
N ASP A 537 13.37 2.38 -5.72
CA ASP A 537 13.72 2.26 -4.31
C ASP A 537 12.76 3.09 -3.46
N LYS A 538 12.41 4.30 -3.92
CA LYS A 538 11.38 5.14 -3.27
C LYS A 538 10.01 4.46 -3.35
N LEU A 539 9.61 3.94 -4.51
CA LEU A 539 8.34 3.24 -4.67
C LEU A 539 8.20 2.05 -3.73
N ALA A 540 9.25 1.24 -3.57
CA ALA A 540 9.25 0.10 -2.67
C ALA A 540 9.10 0.53 -1.20
N LYS A 541 9.84 1.56 -0.78
CA LYS A 541 9.73 2.11 0.57
C LYS A 541 8.35 2.69 0.86
N GLU A 542 7.78 3.47 -0.05
CA GLU A 542 6.44 4.08 0.10
C GLU A 542 5.33 3.03 0.09
N THR A 543 5.43 2.01 -0.79
CA THR A 543 4.44 0.91 -0.85
C THR A 543 4.43 0.08 0.44
N LEU A 544 5.59 -0.13 1.05
CA LEU A 544 5.75 -0.93 2.26
C LEU A 544 5.83 -0.08 3.53
N ALA A 545 5.62 1.25 3.45
CA ALA A 545 5.92 2.20 4.52
C ALA A 545 5.26 1.84 5.87
N GLU A 546 4.10 1.20 5.82
CA GLU A 546 3.36 0.82 7.02
C GLU A 546 3.10 -0.66 7.19
N ILE A 547 3.23 -1.45 6.13
CA ILE A 547 2.85 -2.86 6.16
C ILE A 547 3.56 -3.64 7.27
N PRO A 548 4.88 -3.52 7.47
CA PRO A 548 5.56 -4.18 8.59
C PRO A 548 5.01 -3.78 9.96
N ARG A 549 4.79 -2.47 10.18
CA ARG A 549 4.24 -1.96 11.44
C ARG A 549 2.83 -2.51 11.68
N GLN A 550 1.93 -2.34 10.72
CA GLN A 550 0.53 -2.77 10.82
C GLN A 550 0.42 -4.28 11.08
N PHE A 551 1.28 -5.08 10.44
CA PHE A 551 1.40 -6.51 10.67
C PHE A 551 1.84 -6.83 12.10
N LEU A 552 2.92 -6.19 12.57
CA LEU A 552 3.49 -6.42 13.89
C LEU A 552 2.52 -6.02 15.00
N GLU A 553 1.87 -4.85 14.88
CA GLU A 553 0.84 -4.38 15.81
C GLU A 553 -0.30 -5.40 15.94
N TYR A 554 -0.74 -6.00 14.84
CA TYR A 554 -1.76 -7.05 14.86
C TYR A 554 -1.27 -8.32 15.59
N MET A 555 -0.06 -8.81 15.26
CA MET A 555 0.49 -10.02 15.87
C MET A 555 0.72 -9.83 17.38
N GLU A 556 1.25 -8.67 17.79
CA GLU A 556 1.49 -8.31 19.18
C GLU A 556 0.18 -8.17 19.97
N LYS A 557 -0.82 -7.46 19.43
CA LYS A 557 -2.16 -7.33 20.04
C LYS A 557 -2.77 -8.71 20.31
N ASN A 558 -2.56 -9.67 19.40
CA ASN A 558 -3.09 -11.02 19.49
C ASN A 558 -2.14 -12.03 20.17
N LYS A 559 -0.98 -11.60 20.68
CA LYS A 559 0.04 -12.44 21.33
C LYS A 559 0.49 -13.62 20.47
N ILE A 560 0.64 -13.37 19.17
CA ILE A 560 1.15 -14.32 18.19
C ILE A 560 2.63 -14.03 18.02
N TYR A 561 3.46 -15.05 18.10
CA TYR A 561 4.92 -14.95 17.94
C TYR A 561 5.34 -15.68 16.67
N PRO A 562 6.48 -15.39 16.03
CA PRO A 562 6.93 -16.16 14.89
C PRO A 562 6.93 -17.66 15.19
N ALA A 563 6.50 -18.47 14.24
CA ALA A 563 6.68 -19.92 14.35
C ALA A 563 8.17 -20.23 14.57
N LYS A 564 8.52 -21.37 15.19
CA LYS A 564 9.91 -21.68 15.57
C LYS A 564 10.87 -21.54 14.37
N GLY A 565 11.56 -20.40 14.27
CA GLY A 565 12.45 -20.02 13.18
C GLY A 565 13.89 -19.79 13.64
N LYS A 566 14.85 -19.92 12.71
CA LYS A 566 16.29 -19.82 12.97
C LYS A 566 16.61 -18.44 13.57
N LYS A 567 17.30 -18.40 14.72
CA LYS A 567 17.81 -17.14 15.32
C LYS A 567 18.79 -16.38 14.40
N ASN A 568 19.32 -17.03 13.38
CA ASN A 568 20.26 -16.43 12.43
C ASN A 568 19.51 -15.93 11.19
N THR A 569 19.20 -14.64 11.18
CA THR A 569 18.46 -13.92 10.12
C THR A 569 19.19 -13.96 8.78
N LYS A 570 20.53 -13.94 8.74
CA LYS A 570 21.33 -14.00 7.50
C LYS A 570 21.07 -15.27 6.67
N ALA A 571 21.20 -16.44 7.31
CA ALA A 571 20.97 -17.71 6.63
C ALA A 571 19.52 -17.82 6.15
N ALA A 572 18.58 -17.32 6.96
CA ALA A 572 17.17 -17.29 6.62
C ALA A 572 16.87 -16.37 5.43
N THR A 573 17.47 -15.19 5.36
CA THR A 573 17.36 -14.25 4.23
C THR A 573 17.81 -14.90 2.93
N ASN A 574 19.02 -15.49 2.90
CA ASN A 574 19.54 -16.13 1.70
C ASN A 574 18.70 -17.35 1.28
N ASP A 575 18.33 -18.21 2.24
CA ASP A 575 17.46 -19.37 2.00
C ASP A 575 16.11 -18.91 1.38
N PHE A 576 15.54 -17.81 1.88
CA PHE A 576 14.28 -17.25 1.41
C PHE A 576 14.40 -16.68 0.00
N ILE A 577 15.44 -15.87 -0.28
CA ILE A 577 15.70 -15.31 -1.61
C ILE A 577 15.86 -16.43 -2.64
N HIS A 578 16.69 -17.44 -2.35
CA HIS A 578 16.87 -18.59 -3.22
C HIS A 578 15.55 -19.34 -3.48
N SER A 579 14.80 -19.64 -2.43
CA SER A 579 13.51 -20.33 -2.56
C SER A 579 12.53 -19.54 -3.43
N LYS A 580 12.49 -18.22 -3.31
CA LYS A 580 11.57 -17.35 -4.08
C LYS A 580 12.00 -17.24 -5.54
N ILE A 581 13.29 -17.07 -5.81
CA ILE A 581 13.80 -17.07 -7.19
C ILE A 581 13.50 -18.40 -7.90
N ASP A 582 13.67 -19.53 -7.21
CA ASP A 582 13.35 -20.85 -7.76
C ASP A 582 11.85 -21.05 -7.99
N GLU A 583 11.00 -20.56 -7.09
CA GLU A 583 9.54 -20.56 -7.23
C GLU A 583 9.11 -19.78 -8.48
N MET A 584 9.65 -18.57 -8.68
CA MET A 584 9.38 -17.77 -9.87
C MET A 584 9.87 -18.43 -11.16
N LYS A 585 11.06 -19.04 -11.15
CA LYS A 585 11.58 -19.79 -12.31
C LYS A 585 10.66 -20.96 -12.70
N LYS A 586 10.05 -21.65 -11.72
CA LYS A 586 9.06 -22.72 -11.97
C LYS A 586 7.76 -22.17 -12.55
N LEU A 587 7.26 -21.06 -12.01
CA LEU A 587 6.06 -20.39 -12.52
C LEU A 587 6.22 -19.97 -13.99
N LYS A 588 7.37 -19.38 -14.35
CA LYS A 588 7.70 -19.01 -15.75
C LYS A 588 7.70 -20.20 -16.71
N LYS A 589 8.11 -21.38 -16.24
CA LYS A 589 8.07 -22.62 -17.03
C LYS A 589 6.69 -23.27 -17.09
N LYS A 590 5.68 -22.70 -16.41
CA LYS A 590 4.35 -23.30 -16.20
C LYS A 590 4.40 -24.71 -15.59
N GLU A 591 5.51 -25.05 -14.95
CA GLU A 591 5.70 -26.33 -14.27
C GLU A 591 5.02 -26.24 -12.89
N GLY A 592 3.97 -27.04 -12.67
CA GLY A 592 3.32 -27.12 -11.36
C GLY A 592 2.21 -26.10 -11.10
N VAL A 593 1.50 -25.60 -12.12
CA VAL A 593 0.27 -24.80 -11.92
C VAL A 593 -0.86 -25.67 -11.38
N ILE A 594 -0.80 -25.96 -10.08
CA ILE A 594 -1.83 -26.64 -9.31
C ILE A 594 -2.98 -25.63 -9.12
N SER A 595 -4.19 -26.01 -9.52
CA SER A 595 -5.40 -25.26 -9.15
C SER A 595 -5.49 -25.22 -7.62
N GLY A 596 -5.35 -24.04 -7.02
CA GLY A 596 -5.46 -23.85 -5.58
C GLY A 596 -6.86 -24.21 -5.09
N LYS A 597 -6.99 -24.65 -3.84
CA LYS A 597 -8.31 -24.89 -3.25
C LYS A 597 -9.03 -23.56 -3.03
N ILE A 598 -10.27 -23.47 -3.47
CA ILE A 598 -11.16 -22.34 -3.17
C ILE A 598 -11.43 -22.35 -1.65
N PRO A 599 -11.27 -21.22 -0.93
CA PRO A 599 -11.62 -21.11 0.48
C PRO A 599 -13.03 -21.62 0.79
N GLN A 600 -13.19 -22.27 1.93
CA GLN A 600 -14.46 -22.88 2.32
C GLN A 600 -15.59 -21.86 2.43
N PHE A 601 -15.31 -20.64 2.90
CA PHE A 601 -16.32 -19.59 3.03
C PHE A 601 -16.92 -19.16 1.67
N LEU A 602 -16.14 -19.16 0.58
CA LEU A 602 -16.66 -18.86 -0.75
C LEU A 602 -17.61 -19.97 -1.24
N ASN A 603 -17.29 -21.23 -0.94
CA ASN A 603 -18.19 -22.36 -1.23
C ASN A 603 -19.48 -22.30 -0.40
N GLN A 604 -19.41 -21.85 0.86
CA GLN A 604 -20.59 -21.64 1.70
C GLN A 604 -21.48 -20.51 1.15
N GLN A 605 -20.88 -19.36 0.83
CA GLN A 605 -21.58 -18.22 0.23
C GLN A 605 -22.24 -18.60 -1.11
N LYS A 606 -21.59 -19.46 -1.90
CA LYS A 606 -22.16 -20.02 -3.13
C LYS A 606 -23.42 -20.83 -2.86
N GLU A 607 -23.37 -21.77 -1.92
CA GLU A 607 -24.56 -22.59 -1.58
C GLU A 607 -25.69 -21.74 -1.00
N GLU A 608 -25.39 -20.72 -0.20
CA GLU A 608 -26.39 -19.76 0.30
C GLU A 608 -27.04 -18.97 -0.83
N PHE A 609 -26.25 -18.48 -1.79
CA PHE A 609 -26.76 -17.75 -2.94
C PHE A 609 -27.62 -18.64 -3.85
N ILE A 610 -27.22 -19.90 -4.07
CA ILE A 610 -28.06 -20.89 -4.76
C ILE A 610 -29.38 -21.10 -4.03
N LYS A 611 -29.36 -21.24 -2.70
CA LYS A 611 -30.58 -21.40 -1.89
C LYS A 611 -31.53 -20.20 -2.03
N GLN A 612 -31.00 -18.98 -2.03
CA GLN A 612 -31.81 -17.76 -2.24
C GLN A 612 -32.53 -17.78 -3.59
N LEU A 613 -31.83 -18.13 -4.68
CA LEU A 613 -32.42 -18.23 -6.01
C LEU A 613 -33.47 -19.36 -6.11
N VAL A 614 -33.22 -20.50 -5.46
CA VAL A 614 -34.20 -21.60 -5.39
C VAL A 614 -35.44 -21.19 -4.62
N GLN A 615 -35.30 -20.42 -3.53
CA GLN A 615 -36.44 -19.87 -2.78
C GLN A 615 -37.28 -18.88 -3.61
N LEU A 616 -36.66 -18.20 -4.57
CA LEU A 616 -37.36 -17.35 -5.55
C LEU A 616 -38.04 -18.14 -6.69
N GLY A 617 -37.96 -19.48 -6.67
CA GLY A 617 -38.66 -20.37 -7.61
C GLY A 617 -37.84 -20.82 -8.82
N TYR A 618 -36.53 -20.55 -8.86
CA TYR A 618 -35.67 -21.01 -9.95
C TYR A 618 -35.19 -22.45 -9.75
N ASP A 619 -35.08 -23.20 -10.85
CA ASP A 619 -34.58 -24.58 -10.81
C ASP A 619 -33.12 -24.66 -10.33
N ARG A 620 -32.87 -25.53 -9.33
CA ARG A 620 -31.54 -25.64 -8.70
C ARG A 620 -30.47 -26.08 -9.69
N LEU A 621 -30.78 -27.02 -10.60
CA LEU A 621 -29.80 -27.52 -11.57
C LEU A 621 -29.44 -26.42 -12.57
N ALA A 622 -30.43 -25.68 -13.08
CA ALA A 622 -30.21 -24.55 -13.97
C ALA A 622 -29.34 -23.46 -13.32
N VAL A 623 -29.67 -23.05 -12.09
CA VAL A 623 -28.89 -22.07 -11.32
C VAL A 623 -27.46 -22.55 -11.06
N THR A 624 -27.30 -23.80 -10.62
CA THR A 624 -25.99 -24.39 -10.34
C THR A 624 -25.13 -24.48 -11.60
N ASN A 625 -25.73 -24.84 -12.74
CA ASN A 625 -25.04 -24.89 -14.03
C ASN A 625 -24.57 -23.51 -14.48
N VAL A 626 -25.39 -22.46 -14.28
CA VAL A 626 -24.97 -21.08 -14.59
C VAL A 626 -23.79 -20.66 -13.73
N ILE A 627 -23.90 -20.84 -12.41
CA ILE A 627 -22.85 -20.43 -11.47
C ILE A 627 -21.54 -21.20 -11.69
N ASN A 628 -21.62 -22.50 -11.99
CA ASN A 628 -20.42 -23.35 -12.15
C ASN A 628 -19.76 -23.22 -13.51
N ASN A 629 -20.56 -23.14 -14.58
CA ASN A 629 -20.03 -23.26 -15.94
C ASN A 629 -19.89 -21.91 -16.65
N ASP A 630 -20.80 -20.97 -16.40
CA ASP A 630 -20.76 -19.65 -17.03
C ASP A 630 -20.06 -18.62 -16.14
N GLY A 631 -20.11 -18.81 -14.82
CA GLY A 631 -19.64 -17.86 -13.83
C GLY A 631 -20.67 -16.76 -13.58
N VAL A 632 -20.66 -16.20 -12.37
CA VAL A 632 -21.42 -15.00 -12.02
C VAL A 632 -20.46 -13.99 -11.39
N PRO A 633 -20.29 -12.79 -11.98
CA PRO A 633 -19.24 -11.86 -11.56
C PRO A 633 -19.52 -11.18 -10.23
N CYS A 634 -20.77 -11.06 -9.79
CA CYS A 634 -21.16 -10.50 -8.49
C CYS A 634 -22.37 -11.24 -7.90
N LYS A 635 -22.59 -11.10 -6.58
CA LYS A 635 -23.73 -11.74 -5.87
C LYS A 635 -25.03 -10.94 -6.07
N ASP A 636 -25.36 -10.62 -7.33
CA ASP A 636 -26.61 -9.94 -7.69
C ASP A 636 -27.60 -10.95 -8.26
N VAL A 637 -28.73 -11.12 -7.58
CA VAL A 637 -29.83 -11.99 -7.98
C VAL A 637 -30.36 -11.60 -9.37
N ASN A 638 -30.48 -10.30 -9.66
CA ASN A 638 -31.02 -9.82 -10.93
C ASN A 638 -30.13 -10.22 -12.11
N LEU A 639 -28.81 -10.17 -11.90
CA LEU A 639 -27.85 -10.57 -12.93
C LEU A 639 -28.00 -12.05 -13.30
N VAL A 640 -28.21 -12.93 -12.30
CA VAL A 640 -28.41 -14.37 -12.57
C VAL A 640 -29.72 -14.62 -13.30
N ILE A 641 -30.79 -13.92 -12.90
CA ILE A 641 -32.09 -13.98 -13.58
C ILE A 641 -31.96 -13.56 -15.05
N GLU A 642 -31.21 -12.50 -15.31
CA GLU A 642 -30.94 -12.00 -16.65
C GLU A 642 -30.19 -13.03 -17.51
N ILE A 643 -29.14 -13.68 -16.96
CA ILE A 643 -28.38 -14.74 -17.65
C ILE A 643 -29.27 -15.96 -17.95
N LEU A 644 -30.05 -16.41 -16.96
CA LEU A 644 -30.98 -17.54 -17.13
C LEU A 644 -32.02 -17.25 -18.23
N SER A 645 -32.56 -16.03 -18.26
CA SER A 645 -33.53 -15.59 -19.26
C SER A 645 -32.93 -15.58 -20.67
N GLN A 646 -31.66 -15.18 -20.83
CA GLN A 646 -30.97 -15.24 -22.12
C GLN A 646 -30.78 -16.67 -22.60
N LYS A 647 -30.35 -17.59 -21.72
CA LYS A 647 -30.18 -19.00 -22.09
C LYS A 647 -31.49 -19.66 -22.50
N GLN A 648 -32.60 -19.34 -21.84
CA GLN A 648 -33.92 -19.79 -22.27
C GLN A 648 -34.26 -19.28 -23.68
N LYS A 649 -34.01 -18.00 -23.97
CA LYS A 649 -34.22 -17.43 -25.32
C LYS A 649 -33.33 -18.08 -26.38
N GLN A 650 -32.06 -18.37 -26.08
CA GLN A 650 -31.15 -19.05 -27.00
C GLN A 650 -31.59 -20.49 -27.28
N MET A 651 -32.01 -21.24 -26.25
CA MET A 651 -32.57 -22.58 -26.43
C MET A 651 -33.86 -22.57 -27.26
N GLN A 652 -34.69 -21.53 -27.12
CA GLN A 652 -35.89 -21.34 -27.96
C GLN A 652 -35.56 -20.95 -29.40
N MET A 653 -34.48 -20.19 -29.64
CA MET A 653 -34.02 -19.83 -30.99
C MET A 653 -33.25 -20.94 -31.71
N GLN A 654 -32.67 -21.89 -30.97
CA GLN A 654 -31.98 -23.07 -31.50
C GLN A 654 -32.92 -24.26 -31.80
N GLN A 655 -34.23 -24.13 -31.52
CA GLN A 655 -35.21 -25.08 -32.06
C GLN A 655 -35.32 -24.86 -33.57
N PRO A 656 -35.18 -25.92 -34.41
CA PRO A 656 -35.36 -25.77 -35.85
C PRO A 656 -36.78 -25.29 -36.13
N ARG A 657 -36.91 -24.23 -36.95
CA ARG A 657 -38.18 -23.84 -37.55
C ARG A 657 -38.55 -24.85 -38.64
N ASP A 658 -38.83 -26.09 -38.27
CA ASP A 658 -39.47 -27.05 -39.17
C ASP A 658 -40.98 -26.89 -39.09
N GLY A 659 -41.46 -25.79 -39.65
CA GLY A 659 -42.78 -25.76 -40.25
C GLY A 659 -42.73 -26.56 -41.55
N HIS A 660 -43.47 -27.67 -41.58
CA HIS A 660 -43.63 -28.63 -42.68
C HIS A 660 -42.48 -29.63 -42.90
N PHE A 661 -42.52 -30.79 -42.22
CA PHE A 661 -42.57 -32.14 -42.83
C PHE A 661 -42.44 -33.28 -41.80
N LEU A 662 -43.37 -33.43 -40.85
CA LEU A 662 -43.48 -34.69 -40.07
C LEU A 662 -44.95 -35.05 -39.81
N SER A 663 -45.69 -35.31 -40.88
CA SER A 663 -46.77 -36.31 -40.84
C SER A 663 -46.33 -37.49 -41.71
N LYS A 664 -46.60 -38.73 -41.25
CA LYS A 664 -46.28 -40.03 -41.87
C LYS A 664 -45.02 -40.80 -41.44
N ARG A 665 -44.41 -40.51 -40.28
CA ARG A 665 -43.48 -41.48 -39.64
C ARG A 665 -43.78 -41.85 -38.19
N SER A 666 -44.87 -41.34 -37.60
CA SER A 666 -45.36 -41.77 -36.27
C SER A 666 -46.46 -42.83 -36.31
N GLU A 667 -47.02 -43.19 -37.47
CA GLU A 667 -48.05 -44.24 -37.57
C GLU A 667 -47.50 -45.68 -37.71
N MET A 668 -46.19 -45.86 -37.91
CA MET A 668 -45.58 -47.19 -38.05
C MET A 668 -44.86 -47.67 -36.78
N ALA A 669 -44.57 -46.77 -35.83
CA ALA A 669 -43.92 -47.10 -34.56
C ALA A 669 -44.91 -47.39 -33.41
N GLN A 670 -46.19 -47.02 -33.55
CA GLN A 670 -47.25 -47.33 -32.57
C GLN A 670 -48.01 -48.64 -32.87
N LYS A 671 -47.64 -49.39 -33.91
CA LYS A 671 -48.18 -50.74 -34.21
C LYS A 671 -47.23 -51.90 -33.91
N LEU A 672 -46.06 -51.65 -33.31
CA LEU A 672 -45.07 -52.70 -32.99
C LEU A 672 -44.79 -52.88 -31.49
N LEU A 673 -45.54 -52.21 -30.61
CA LEU A 673 -45.42 -52.36 -29.13
C LEU A 673 -46.70 -52.92 -28.46
N ALA A 674 -47.53 -53.61 -29.24
CA ALA A 674 -48.61 -54.43 -28.71
C ALA A 674 -48.46 -55.83 -29.29
N ASN A 675 -47.51 -56.61 -28.75
CA ASN A 675 -47.59 -58.05 -28.59
C ASN A 675 -46.27 -58.60 -28.03
N VAL A 676 -46.40 -59.60 -27.17
CA VAL A 676 -45.39 -60.51 -26.61
C VAL A 676 -44.81 -60.09 -25.24
N SER A 677 -45.54 -60.57 -24.24
CA SER A 677 -45.11 -60.98 -22.92
C SER A 677 -44.04 -62.08 -22.92
N SER A 678 -43.35 -62.15 -21.77
CA SER A 678 -42.72 -63.33 -21.12
C SER A 678 -41.38 -63.91 -21.61
N SER A 679 -40.56 -64.17 -20.59
CA SER A 679 -39.53 -65.22 -20.39
C SER A 679 -38.17 -65.17 -21.11
N ASP A 680 -37.16 -65.04 -20.25
CA ASP A 680 -35.91 -65.80 -20.12
C ASP A 680 -34.86 -65.95 -21.23
N SER A 681 -33.63 -65.80 -20.73
CA SER A 681 -32.37 -66.46 -21.09
C SER A 681 -31.42 -65.83 -22.13
N LYS A 682 -30.16 -65.79 -21.65
CA LYS A 682 -28.85 -65.54 -22.28
C LYS A 682 -28.77 -65.91 -23.78
N ILE A 683 -27.98 -65.14 -24.57
CA ILE A 683 -26.86 -65.64 -25.42
C ILE A 683 -26.25 -64.51 -26.31
N THR A 684 -24.95 -64.28 -26.09
CA THR A 684 -23.82 -63.93 -27.00
C THR A 684 -23.76 -62.68 -27.89
N HIS A 685 -22.75 -61.85 -27.59
CA HIS A 685 -21.64 -61.40 -28.46
C HIS A 685 -21.74 -61.53 -29.99
N ARG A 686 -21.57 -60.41 -30.70
CA ARG A 686 -20.45 -60.13 -31.65
C ARG A 686 -20.49 -58.68 -32.18
N VAL A 687 -19.51 -57.87 -31.77
CA VAL A 687 -18.44 -57.28 -32.59
C VAL A 687 -18.85 -56.09 -33.48
N PHE A 688 -18.46 -54.88 -33.04
CA PHE A 688 -17.70 -53.93 -33.85
C PHE A 688 -16.87 -53.03 -32.93
N CYS A 689 -15.58 -53.36 -32.77
CA CYS A 689 -14.58 -52.46 -32.19
C CYS A 689 -13.79 -51.83 -33.34
N ILE A 690 -13.96 -50.52 -33.60
CA ILE A 690 -12.96 -49.73 -34.31
C ILE A 690 -12.82 -48.35 -33.63
N ARG A 691 -11.65 -48.15 -32.99
CA ARG A 691 -10.92 -46.89 -32.73
C ARG A 691 -11.71 -45.66 -32.25
N GLN A 692 -11.92 -45.52 -30.94
CA GLN A 692 -12.14 -44.21 -30.28
C GLN A 692 -11.49 -44.13 -28.89
N ARG A 693 -10.19 -44.42 -28.77
CA ARG A 693 -9.49 -44.28 -27.48
C ARG A 693 -8.46 -43.14 -27.39
N ASN A 694 -8.10 -42.49 -28.50
CA ASN A 694 -7.10 -41.41 -28.44
C ASN A 694 -7.71 -39.99 -28.47
N LYS A 695 -8.94 -39.83 -28.99
CA LYS A 695 -9.61 -38.51 -29.04
C LYS A 695 -10.19 -38.07 -27.70
N ILE A 696 -10.55 -38.98 -26.81
CA ILE A 696 -11.16 -38.64 -25.51
C ILE A 696 -10.09 -38.08 -24.55
N ASP A 697 -8.88 -38.63 -24.57
CA ASP A 697 -7.78 -38.12 -23.74
C ASP A 697 -7.22 -36.80 -24.29
N GLU A 698 -7.16 -36.63 -25.61
CA GLU A 698 -6.86 -35.33 -26.24
C GLU A 698 -7.96 -34.29 -25.94
N LEU A 699 -9.24 -34.65 -26.03
CA LEU A 699 -10.36 -33.77 -25.69
C LEU A 699 -10.44 -33.46 -24.20
N MET A 700 -10.02 -34.39 -23.33
CA MET A 700 -9.94 -34.14 -21.88
C MET A 700 -8.74 -33.26 -21.54
N GLN A 701 -7.62 -33.35 -22.25
CA GLN A 701 -6.47 -32.45 -22.11
C GLN A 701 -6.78 -31.05 -22.67
N LEU A 702 -7.46 -30.96 -23.82
CA LEU A 702 -7.96 -29.71 -24.39
C LEU A 702 -9.02 -29.07 -23.50
N LYS A 703 -9.96 -29.84 -22.92
CA LYS A 703 -10.91 -29.32 -21.93
C LYS A 703 -10.24 -28.88 -20.63
N LYS A 704 -9.17 -29.52 -20.18
CA LYS A 704 -8.39 -29.09 -19.00
C LYS A 704 -7.62 -27.78 -19.24
N GLN A 705 -7.24 -27.52 -20.50
CA GLN A 705 -6.61 -26.27 -20.91
C GLN A 705 -7.64 -25.16 -21.16
N GLU A 706 -8.78 -25.48 -21.78
CA GLU A 706 -9.91 -24.56 -21.99
C GLU A 706 -10.59 -24.17 -20.67
N SER A 707 -10.71 -25.09 -19.69
CA SER A 707 -11.39 -24.85 -18.41
C SER A 707 -10.76 -23.76 -17.54
N LYS A 708 -9.50 -23.39 -17.78
CA LYS A 708 -8.81 -22.33 -17.02
C LYS A 708 -9.11 -20.91 -17.54
N ILE A 709 -9.80 -20.77 -18.70
CA ILE A 709 -9.95 -19.48 -19.42
C ILE A 709 -11.42 -19.23 -19.86
N THR A 710 -12.40 -19.98 -19.35
CA THR A 710 -13.76 -20.00 -19.96
C THR A 710 -14.77 -18.98 -19.41
N ALA A 711 -14.68 -18.57 -18.13
CA ALA A 711 -15.74 -17.76 -17.51
C ALA A 711 -15.76 -16.30 -18.01
N THR A 712 -14.60 -15.65 -18.09
CA THR A 712 -14.48 -14.34 -18.73
C THR A 712 -14.93 -14.41 -20.19
N ASN A 713 -14.49 -15.44 -20.91
CA ASN A 713 -14.86 -15.61 -22.31
C ASN A 713 -16.36 -15.79 -22.56
N PHE A 714 -17.17 -16.43 -21.70
CA PHE A 714 -18.59 -16.62 -22.01
C PHE A 714 -19.41 -15.32 -21.88
N LEU A 715 -19.33 -14.66 -20.72
CA LEU A 715 -20.04 -13.39 -20.45
C LEU A 715 -19.52 -12.25 -21.33
N PHE A 716 -18.21 -12.16 -21.54
CA PHE A 716 -17.61 -11.11 -22.37
C PHE A 716 -17.69 -11.40 -23.88
N LYS A 717 -17.73 -12.66 -24.36
CA LYS A 717 -17.99 -12.95 -25.81
C LYS A 717 -19.45 -12.72 -26.22
N LEU A 718 -20.41 -12.86 -25.31
CA LEU A 718 -21.83 -12.53 -25.59
C LEU A 718 -22.02 -11.07 -26.02
N THR A 719 -21.04 -10.19 -25.76
CA THR A 719 -21.09 -8.76 -26.09
C THR A 719 -21.03 -8.45 -27.59
N GLU A 720 -20.58 -9.38 -28.45
CA GLU A 720 -20.55 -9.14 -29.91
C GLU A 720 -21.94 -9.00 -30.53
N GLN A 721 -22.99 -9.49 -29.87
CA GLN A 721 -24.37 -9.47 -30.42
C GLN A 721 -25.26 -8.36 -29.82
N THR A 722 -24.81 -7.63 -28.79
CA THR A 722 -25.67 -6.68 -28.04
C THR A 722 -25.04 -5.31 -27.75
N LYS A 723 -23.82 -5.00 -28.20
CA LYS A 723 -23.25 -3.65 -28.03
C LYS A 723 -24.20 -2.59 -28.61
N PRO A 724 -24.68 -1.60 -27.82
CA PRO A 724 -25.40 -0.47 -28.40
C PRO A 724 -24.45 0.29 -29.31
N LYS A 725 -24.87 0.57 -30.56
CA LYS A 725 -24.09 1.42 -31.47
C LYS A 725 -23.83 2.77 -30.78
N PRO A 726 -22.59 3.29 -30.79
CA PRO A 726 -22.34 4.64 -30.30
C PRO A 726 -23.20 5.62 -31.10
N LYS A 727 -24.01 6.41 -30.40
CA LYS A 727 -24.75 7.50 -31.03
C LYS A 727 -23.76 8.59 -31.45
N PRO A 728 -23.89 9.19 -32.65
CA PRO A 728 -23.00 10.25 -33.08
C PRO A 728 -23.03 11.44 -32.11
N ILE A 729 -21.85 11.98 -31.79
CA ILE A 729 -21.59 13.03 -30.78
C ILE A 729 -22.11 14.43 -31.20
N VAL A 730 -22.92 14.54 -32.25
CA VAL A 730 -23.30 15.85 -32.83
C VAL A 730 -24.62 16.42 -32.27
N GLU A 731 -25.46 15.63 -31.59
CA GLU A 731 -26.73 16.15 -31.04
C GLU A 731 -26.72 16.44 -29.53
N GLN A 732 -25.69 16.04 -28.78
CA GLN A 732 -25.60 16.31 -27.33
C GLN A 732 -24.83 17.61 -26.99
N LYS A 733 -24.05 18.17 -27.92
CA LYS A 733 -23.31 19.43 -27.69
C LYS A 733 -24.15 20.71 -27.84
N LYS A 734 -25.41 20.63 -28.29
CA LYS A 734 -26.30 21.80 -28.43
C LYS A 734 -27.23 22.07 -27.25
N GLN A 735 -27.35 21.16 -26.26
CA GLN A 735 -28.20 21.37 -25.08
C GLN A 735 -27.41 21.61 -23.78
N ILE A 736 -26.08 21.63 -23.82
CA ILE A 736 -25.23 21.84 -22.63
C ILE A 736 -24.58 23.25 -22.62
N ILE A 737 -24.54 23.95 -23.76
CA ILE A 737 -23.90 25.28 -23.86
C ILE A 737 -24.88 26.45 -23.59
N GLU A 738 -26.19 26.22 -23.51
CA GLU A 738 -27.18 27.27 -23.17
C GLU A 738 -27.65 27.27 -21.70
N SER A 739 -27.15 26.38 -20.85
CA SER A 739 -27.59 26.28 -19.43
C SER A 739 -26.52 26.63 -18.39
N GLN A 740 -25.31 27.05 -18.79
CA GLN A 740 -24.24 27.42 -17.86
C GLN A 740 -24.09 28.93 -17.58
N ASN A 741 -24.92 29.79 -18.17
CA ASN A 741 -24.98 31.21 -17.83
C ASN A 741 -26.34 31.54 -17.21
N ASN A 742 -26.48 31.27 -15.91
CA ASN A 742 -27.27 32.05 -14.95
C ASN A 742 -27.52 31.21 -13.70
N TYR A 743 -26.64 31.24 -12.70
CA TYR A 743 -27.05 31.12 -11.29
C TYR A 743 -25.98 31.78 -10.41
N GLU A 744 -26.04 33.11 -10.33
CA GLU A 744 -25.55 33.83 -9.15
C GLU A 744 -26.52 33.61 -7.99
N THR A 745 -25.95 33.17 -6.87
CA THR A 745 -26.36 33.40 -5.47
C THR A 745 -27.80 33.86 -5.20
N THR A 746 -28.59 33.03 -4.51
CA THR A 746 -29.60 33.58 -3.59
C THR A 746 -29.73 32.71 -2.34
N LYS A 747 -29.57 33.39 -1.21
CA LYS A 747 -29.64 32.88 0.16
C LYS A 747 -30.99 32.21 0.43
N ILE A 748 -30.97 31.06 1.11
CA ILE A 748 -32.15 30.42 1.68
C ILE A 748 -32.63 31.27 2.86
N GLY A 749 -33.71 32.01 2.64
CA GLY A 749 -34.56 32.56 3.69
C GLY A 749 -35.67 31.56 4.02
N GLN A 750 -35.85 31.27 5.32
CA GLN A 750 -37.01 30.56 5.84
C GLN A 750 -38.31 31.31 5.48
N THR A 751 -39.33 30.62 4.95
CA THR A 751 -40.74 30.55 5.44
C THR A 751 -41.74 30.12 4.36
N LYS A 752 -42.77 29.36 4.82
CA LYS A 752 -44.08 28.99 4.21
C LYS A 752 -44.24 27.63 3.49
N GLU A 753 -44.66 26.66 4.32
CA GLU A 753 -45.64 25.57 4.14
C GLU A 753 -45.51 24.58 2.95
N ASN A 754 -45.59 23.27 3.26
CA ASN A 754 -45.64 22.12 2.34
C ASN A 754 -46.89 22.12 1.45
N LEU A 755 -47.18 23.19 0.71
CA LEU A 755 -48.35 23.37 -0.14
C LEU A 755 -48.02 23.20 -1.62
N CYS A 756 -48.99 22.68 -2.36
CA CYS A 756 -48.90 22.34 -3.77
C CYS A 756 -48.69 23.60 -4.60
N LEU A 757 -47.60 23.63 -5.38
CA LEU A 757 -47.20 24.76 -6.22
C LEU A 757 -48.20 25.10 -7.34
N ASN A 758 -49.22 24.28 -7.55
CA ASN A 758 -50.28 24.54 -8.55
C ASN A 758 -51.51 25.25 -7.98
N CYS A 759 -51.88 24.97 -6.73
CA CYS A 759 -53.12 25.50 -6.13
C CYS A 759 -52.90 26.30 -4.86
N ASP A 760 -51.72 26.20 -4.25
CA ASP A 760 -51.33 26.88 -3.02
C ASP A 760 -52.29 26.64 -1.82
N GLN A 761 -53.08 25.56 -1.89
CA GLN A 761 -54.16 25.24 -0.93
C GLN A 761 -54.01 23.87 -0.27
N ASN A 762 -53.56 22.87 -1.04
CA ASN A 762 -53.45 21.49 -0.58
C ASN A 762 -51.99 21.10 -0.36
N LYS A 763 -51.71 20.15 0.54
CA LYS A 763 -50.33 19.72 0.80
C LYS A 763 -49.73 18.99 -0.40
N ILE A 764 -48.40 19.07 -0.54
CA ILE A 764 -47.65 18.25 -1.49
C ILE A 764 -47.72 16.80 -1.03
N GLU A 765 -48.13 15.90 -1.92
CA GLU A 765 -48.31 14.47 -1.60
C GLU A 765 -47.71 13.56 -2.67
N LEU A 766 -47.13 14.12 -3.74
CA LEU A 766 -46.66 13.37 -4.89
C LEU A 766 -45.26 13.81 -5.30
N VAL A 767 -44.41 12.82 -5.62
CA VAL A 767 -43.11 13.00 -6.29
C VAL A 767 -43.26 12.62 -7.75
N PHE A 768 -42.81 13.49 -8.66
CA PHE A 768 -42.83 13.23 -10.09
C PHE A 768 -41.58 12.50 -10.56
N ILE A 769 -41.75 11.42 -11.32
CA ILE A 769 -40.68 10.59 -11.86
C ILE A 769 -40.58 10.86 -13.37
N PRO A 770 -39.36 11.03 -13.93
CA PRO A 770 -38.05 10.78 -13.30
C PRO A 770 -37.42 11.96 -12.54
N CYS A 771 -38.05 13.14 -12.51
CA CYS A 771 -37.39 14.36 -12.05
C CYS A 771 -37.22 14.49 -10.52
N GLY A 772 -37.88 13.65 -9.72
CA GLY A 772 -37.76 13.62 -8.27
C GLY A 772 -38.41 14.79 -7.53
N HIS A 773 -39.11 15.70 -8.21
CA HIS A 773 -39.68 16.89 -7.57
C HIS A 773 -41.01 16.58 -6.88
N ALA A 774 -41.11 16.95 -5.60
CA ALA A 774 -42.33 16.95 -4.82
C ALA A 774 -43.01 18.32 -4.92
N CYS A 775 -43.94 18.50 -5.86
CA CYS A 775 -44.49 19.84 -6.17
C CYS A 775 -46.01 19.89 -6.35
N SER A 776 -46.74 18.78 -6.25
CA SER A 776 -48.19 18.73 -6.50
C SER A 776 -48.96 17.90 -5.47
N CYS A 777 -50.24 18.24 -5.27
CA CYS A 777 -51.18 17.45 -4.48
C CYS A 777 -51.93 16.41 -5.34
N LEU A 778 -52.62 15.46 -4.70
CA LEU A 778 -53.42 14.41 -5.36
C LEU A 778 -54.54 14.93 -6.26
N GLN A 779 -54.98 16.18 -6.11
CA GLN A 779 -56.04 16.75 -6.94
C GLN A 779 -55.50 17.47 -8.17
N CYS A 780 -54.35 18.14 -8.06
CA CYS A 780 -53.79 18.94 -9.14
C CYS A 780 -53.01 18.12 -10.17
N TYR A 781 -52.46 16.95 -9.81
CA TYR A 781 -51.58 16.20 -10.71
C TYR A 781 -52.28 15.65 -11.96
N LYS A 782 -53.60 15.38 -11.90
CA LYS A 782 -54.35 14.72 -12.98
C LYS A 782 -54.30 15.49 -14.31
N ASN A 783 -54.06 16.80 -14.24
CA ASN A 783 -53.99 17.68 -15.41
C ASN A 783 -52.54 18.09 -15.78
N LEU A 784 -51.52 17.50 -15.13
CA LEU A 784 -50.12 17.86 -15.35
C LEU A 784 -49.40 16.80 -16.19
N GLN A 785 -49.04 17.18 -17.41
CA GLN A 785 -48.14 16.37 -18.27
C GLN A 785 -46.65 16.66 -18.01
N TYR A 786 -46.34 17.80 -17.38
CA TYR A 786 -44.98 18.27 -17.12
C TYR A 786 -44.86 18.74 -15.67
N CYS A 787 -43.68 18.54 -15.08
CA CYS A 787 -43.36 18.99 -13.74
C CYS A 787 -43.41 20.52 -13.66
N ILE A 788 -44.10 21.07 -12.66
CA ILE A 788 -44.25 22.52 -12.52
C ILE A 788 -42.90 23.19 -12.22
N SER A 789 -42.05 22.50 -11.44
CA SER A 789 -40.74 23.01 -11.00
C SER A 789 -39.67 22.97 -12.10
N CYS A 790 -39.50 21.84 -12.78
CA CYS A 790 -38.40 21.67 -13.77
C CYS A 790 -38.86 21.53 -15.23
N LYS A 791 -40.17 21.61 -15.50
CA LYS A 791 -40.79 21.45 -16.84
C LYS A 791 -40.52 20.12 -17.55
N GLN A 792 -39.93 19.14 -16.87
CA GLN A 792 -39.71 17.79 -17.42
C GLN A 792 -41.03 17.01 -17.55
N LYS A 793 -41.19 16.23 -18.63
CA LYS A 793 -42.38 15.38 -18.85
C LYS A 793 -42.51 14.33 -17.74
N VAL A 794 -43.67 14.29 -17.09
CA VAL A 794 -43.94 13.34 -16.00
C VAL A 794 -44.30 11.98 -16.62
N GLN A 795 -43.53 10.95 -16.29
CA GLN A 795 -43.79 9.59 -16.77
C GLN A 795 -44.58 8.77 -15.75
N MET A 796 -44.35 9.02 -14.47
CA MET A 796 -44.97 8.33 -13.33
C MET A 796 -44.97 9.24 -12.11
N PHE A 797 -45.80 8.92 -11.13
CA PHE A 797 -45.86 9.61 -9.84
C PHE A 797 -45.78 8.59 -8.71
N ALA A 798 -45.08 8.94 -7.64
CA ALA A 798 -45.07 8.18 -6.38
C ALA A 798 -45.72 9.02 -5.29
N GLN A 799 -46.62 8.41 -4.51
CA GLN A 799 -47.24 9.09 -3.38
C GLN A 799 -46.29 9.10 -2.18
N ILE A 800 -46.16 10.26 -1.55
CA ILE A 800 -45.39 10.45 -0.33
C ILE A 800 -46.27 9.97 0.82
N ASP A 801 -45.87 8.88 1.48
CA ASP A 801 -46.50 8.47 2.72
C ASP A 801 -45.85 9.23 3.88
N TYR A 802 -46.61 10.09 4.57
CA TYR A 802 -46.11 10.90 5.68
C TYR A 802 -46.14 10.15 7.04
N LYS A 803 -46.22 8.81 7.03
CA LYS A 803 -46.18 8.00 8.24
C LYS A 803 -44.80 7.37 8.46
N SER A 804 -44.24 7.74 9.62
CA SER A 804 -42.99 7.31 10.31
C SER A 804 -41.68 7.61 9.60
#